data_AF-B6QLR4-F1
#
_entry.id   AF-B6QLR4-F1
#
_cell.length_a   1.000
_cell.length_b   1.000
_cell.length_c   1.000
_cell.angle_alpha   90.00
_cell.angle_beta   90.00
_cell.angle_gamma   90.00
#
_symmetry.space_group_name_H-M   'P 1'
#
loop_
_entity.id
_entity.type
_entity.pdbx_description
1 polymer ?
#
loop_
_entity_poly.entity_id
_entity_poly.type
_entity_poly.pdbx_seq_one_letter_code
_entity_poly.pdbx_strand_id
1 'polypeptide(L)'
;MTAGLLYVTMQPKPGLPPSQFHDWYNNEHGPLRLRLPFFPNGYRFRAIDGDDATGPYSAEKHEWVALYDITDSDEFTRPPYTTLREDSVKTEREKETMSQITVGRRMFDLIKEWKADDYKPLEDVETANSKGYVIIPVCFKIQPGTESKVDRWYNDEHIELLQKVPGWRRSRRFVTSSVLNPAAEEKEYLAIHEYASMEGQDGPEMKAAISTELSKDIYANVVIGRVRRLYEWYYTFGPAPRDLTSLSDPSYAATFESRDGLTQTRAASTTDNNRAVIESFITTPDGVQLPYKLEGSPDPEAPLIVLVNSILSDWGIWDEFLDVFFSNPKNQKYRVVRYRPRGRASDPGETPVTMDLLSQDVITILNALRVPQAAAVIGVSLGGATALNTALKYPTRVANFVACDTNSLAPPSNPTAWGERIALAEAESEAPTDPKTGARLVGEKLAEITTRRWFVPSSYDGGAQQARAEKVKQYVVTNHLEGFKKSVNALYSYDLREEMKTGSVRGLFVVGSGDGVLPQGMKKMAEDYGVEGTELKIVEGAGHLPMAEQPEEFAKVIDAFLRINLKQRAKAEAQKATGTEHLPEKQPSQARSTAIRLALAERQLEWTLPENVGKYSKAVDAALPGKHTRSLYDRLNRKEAKILAQLRTGMTGLNSYLNRIGAADSDLCACGQASETVEHFLFRCTKWTAMREGMNQCTESRRGNLSFFLGGKSRSDPDRWQPDMKAVQAVIKYAIATGRLEQEPEAGPPST
;
A
#
# COMPACT_ATOMS: atom_id res chain seq x y z
N MET A 1 12.70 9.91 -33.11
CA MET A 1 11.85 9.74 -31.92
C MET A 1 11.56 11.11 -31.34
N THR A 2 10.36 11.60 -31.59
CA THR A 2 9.90 12.88 -31.05
C THR A 2 9.08 12.59 -29.82
N ALA A 3 9.61 12.92 -28.63
CA ALA A 3 8.85 12.75 -27.39
C ALA A 3 7.66 13.70 -27.37
N GLY A 4 6.55 13.29 -26.77
CA GLY A 4 5.31 14.05 -26.83
C GLY A 4 4.35 13.78 -25.68
N LEU A 5 3.16 14.35 -25.80
CA LEU A 5 2.07 14.23 -24.85
C LEU A 5 0.74 14.01 -25.57
N LEU A 6 0.01 12.98 -25.15
CA LEU A 6 -1.40 12.79 -25.50
C LEU A 6 -2.24 13.43 -24.39
N TYR A 7 -2.82 14.57 -24.71
CA TYR A 7 -3.64 15.38 -23.82
C TYR A 7 -5.12 15.13 -24.13
N VAL A 8 -5.81 14.38 -23.27
CA VAL A 8 -7.22 14.00 -23.46
C VAL A 8 -8.05 14.65 -22.39
N THR A 9 -9.05 15.44 -22.77
CA THR A 9 -10.02 16.04 -21.85
C THR A 9 -11.38 15.41 -22.06
N MET A 10 -12.14 15.22 -20.99
CA MET A 10 -13.41 14.50 -21.02
C MET A 10 -14.45 15.19 -20.14
N GLN A 11 -15.66 15.26 -20.66
CA GLN A 11 -16.85 15.62 -19.89
C GLN A 11 -17.91 14.52 -20.01
N PRO A 12 -18.15 13.76 -18.93
CA PRO A 12 -19.30 12.87 -18.82
C PRO A 12 -20.62 13.66 -18.98
N LYS A 13 -21.57 13.10 -19.72
CA LYS A 13 -22.96 13.61 -19.74
C LYS A 13 -23.64 13.36 -18.39
N PRO A 14 -24.62 14.18 -17.96
CA PRO A 14 -25.27 14.03 -16.65
C PRO A 14 -25.91 12.66 -16.36
N GLY A 15 -26.26 11.89 -17.39
CA GLY A 15 -26.85 10.55 -17.24
C GLY A 15 -25.85 9.40 -17.11
N LEU A 16 -24.56 9.63 -17.33
CA LEU A 16 -23.55 8.56 -17.25
C LEU A 16 -23.17 8.31 -15.78
N PRO A 17 -23.40 7.10 -15.23
CA PRO A 17 -22.99 6.79 -13.87
C PRO A 17 -21.47 6.95 -13.68
N PRO A 18 -21.00 7.59 -12.58
CA PRO A 18 -19.58 7.71 -12.31
C PRO A 18 -18.86 6.36 -12.26
N SER A 19 -19.48 5.34 -11.66
CA SER A 19 -18.94 3.98 -11.58
C SER A 19 -18.70 3.37 -12.97
N GLN A 20 -19.62 3.53 -13.91
CA GLN A 20 -19.43 3.11 -15.31
C GLN A 20 -18.26 3.84 -15.96
N PHE A 21 -18.19 5.16 -15.82
CA PHE A 21 -17.12 5.97 -16.41
C PHE A 21 -15.74 5.61 -15.84
N HIS A 22 -15.65 5.43 -14.53
CA HIS A 22 -14.39 5.10 -13.85
C HIS A 22 -13.95 3.67 -14.10
N ASP A 23 -14.85 2.68 -14.08
CA ASP A 23 -14.51 1.29 -14.39
C ASP A 23 -13.98 1.16 -15.83
N TRP A 24 -14.69 1.73 -16.81
CA TRP A 24 -14.22 1.78 -18.19
C TRP A 24 -12.83 2.43 -18.30
N TYR A 25 -12.64 3.60 -17.71
CA TYR A 25 -11.37 4.31 -17.89
C TYR A 25 -10.21 3.61 -17.18
N ASN A 26 -10.41 3.22 -15.93
CA ASN A 26 -9.35 2.76 -15.04
C ASN A 26 -9.00 1.28 -15.24
N ASN A 27 -9.96 0.45 -15.67
CA ASN A 27 -9.76 -1.00 -15.80
C ASN A 27 -9.73 -1.49 -17.26
N GLU A 28 -10.13 -0.68 -18.24
CA GLU A 28 -10.06 -1.03 -19.67
C GLU A 28 -9.23 -0.01 -20.47
N HIS A 29 -9.73 1.22 -20.62
CA HIS A 29 -9.23 2.18 -21.61
C HIS A 29 -7.80 2.67 -21.33
N GLY A 30 -7.49 2.97 -20.08
CA GLY A 30 -6.15 3.36 -19.62
C GLY A 30 -5.16 2.19 -19.75
N PRO A 31 -5.38 1.05 -19.06
CA PRO A 31 -4.50 -0.12 -19.11
C PRO A 31 -4.16 -0.60 -20.53
N LEU A 32 -5.13 -0.59 -21.46
CA LEU A 32 -4.88 -0.94 -22.87
C LEU A 32 -3.81 -0.06 -23.54
N ARG A 33 -3.77 1.24 -23.22
CA ARG A 33 -2.72 2.15 -23.73
C ARG A 33 -1.38 1.88 -23.08
N LEU A 34 -1.36 1.66 -21.76
CA LEU A 34 -0.14 1.41 -20.99
C LEU A 34 0.53 0.07 -21.31
N ARG A 35 -0.15 -0.83 -22.03
CA ARG A 35 0.43 -2.06 -22.59
C ARG A 35 1.24 -1.81 -23.87
N LEU A 36 1.08 -0.65 -24.51
CA LEU A 36 1.89 -0.27 -25.67
C LEU A 36 3.23 0.29 -25.17
N PRO A 37 4.37 -0.15 -25.73
CA PRO A 37 5.70 0.15 -25.19
C PRO A 37 6.08 1.64 -25.26
N PHE A 38 5.40 2.42 -26.09
CA PHE A 38 5.65 3.85 -26.25
C PHE A 38 4.81 4.75 -25.33
N PHE A 39 3.93 4.18 -24.50
CA PHE A 39 3.25 4.87 -23.41
C PHE A 39 3.87 4.48 -22.06
N PRO A 40 4.95 5.15 -21.62
CA PRO A 40 5.63 4.83 -20.37
C PRO A 40 4.75 5.06 -19.14
N ASN A 41 3.81 5.99 -19.21
CA ASN A 41 2.98 6.37 -18.09
C ASN A 41 1.61 6.89 -18.53
N GLY A 42 0.74 7.07 -17.55
CA GLY A 42 -0.54 7.72 -17.76
C GLY A 42 -1.17 8.15 -16.44
N TYR A 43 -1.80 9.31 -16.48
CA TYR A 43 -2.35 9.97 -15.30
C TYR A 43 -3.72 10.52 -15.60
N ARG A 44 -4.57 10.57 -14.58
CA ARG A 44 -5.89 11.16 -14.61
C ARG A 44 -6.00 12.21 -13.52
N PHE A 45 -6.54 13.36 -13.90
CA PHE A 45 -6.78 14.48 -13.01
C PHE A 45 -8.23 14.94 -13.12
N ARG A 46 -8.75 15.50 -12.03
CA ARG A 46 -10.08 16.10 -11.93
C ARG A 46 -9.95 17.60 -11.75
N ALA A 47 -10.78 18.37 -12.43
CA ALA A 47 -10.77 19.82 -12.32
C ALA A 47 -11.17 20.24 -10.91
N ILE A 48 -10.56 21.32 -10.42
CA ILE A 48 -10.90 21.96 -9.13
C ILE A 48 -11.15 23.46 -9.30
N ASP A 49 -11.29 23.93 -10.55
CA ASP A 49 -11.61 25.31 -10.93
C ASP A 49 -13.13 25.54 -11.14
N GLY A 50 -13.96 24.68 -10.53
CA GLY A 50 -15.40 24.60 -10.77
C GLY A 50 -16.26 25.58 -9.97
N ASP A 51 -15.91 25.90 -8.72
CA ASP A 51 -16.97 26.24 -7.76
C ASP A 51 -17.26 27.72 -7.49
N ASP A 52 -16.35 28.68 -7.71
CA ASP A 52 -16.61 30.04 -7.16
C ASP A 52 -16.69 31.21 -8.15
N ALA A 53 -16.43 31.03 -9.46
CA ALA A 53 -16.46 32.18 -10.39
C ALA A 53 -16.81 31.93 -11.87
N THR A 54 -16.77 30.69 -12.38
CA THR A 54 -16.77 30.43 -13.84
C THR A 54 -17.82 29.43 -14.33
N GLY A 55 -18.76 29.03 -13.48
CA GLY A 55 -19.87 28.12 -13.83
C GLY A 55 -19.52 26.63 -13.84
N PRO A 56 -20.54 25.76 -13.94
CA PRO A 56 -20.40 24.30 -13.87
C PRO A 56 -19.60 23.75 -15.06
N TYR A 57 -19.12 22.51 -14.93
CA TYR A 57 -18.46 21.81 -16.04
C TYR A 57 -19.44 21.58 -17.21
N SER A 58 -18.92 21.70 -18.44
CA SER A 58 -19.70 21.66 -19.68
C SER A 58 -18.93 20.96 -20.81
N ALA A 59 -19.55 20.83 -21.98
CA ALA A 59 -18.89 20.31 -23.18
C ALA A 59 -17.70 21.18 -23.65
N GLU A 60 -17.64 22.44 -23.21
CA GLU A 60 -16.55 23.38 -23.49
C GLU A 60 -15.57 23.48 -22.30
N LYS A 61 -16.06 23.23 -21.07
CA LYS A 61 -15.27 23.24 -19.83
C LYS A 61 -15.24 21.84 -19.20
N HIS A 62 -14.41 20.97 -19.75
CA HIS A 62 -14.28 19.57 -19.30
C HIS A 62 -13.81 19.43 -17.85
N GLU A 63 -14.44 18.53 -17.09
CA GLU A 63 -14.09 18.18 -15.70
C GLU A 63 -12.83 17.31 -15.62
N TRP A 64 -12.61 16.40 -16.58
CA TRP A 64 -11.56 15.39 -16.48
C TRP A 64 -10.46 15.61 -17.53
N VAL A 65 -9.23 15.31 -17.16
CA VAL A 65 -8.11 15.24 -18.09
C VAL A 65 -7.28 13.97 -17.83
N ALA A 66 -6.86 13.31 -18.90
CA ALA A 66 -5.88 12.25 -18.89
C ALA A 66 -4.66 12.66 -19.71
N LEU A 67 -3.49 12.42 -19.14
CA LEU A 67 -2.18 12.73 -19.71
C LEU A 67 -1.43 11.43 -19.92
N TYR A 68 -0.90 11.21 -21.12
CA TYR A 68 0.01 10.10 -21.40
C TYR A 68 1.25 10.65 -22.08
N ASP A 69 2.42 10.46 -21.46
CA ASP A 69 3.68 10.77 -22.12
C ASP A 69 3.92 9.76 -23.25
N ILE A 70 4.59 10.18 -24.32
CA ILE A 70 4.91 9.32 -25.46
C ILE A 70 6.40 9.42 -25.76
N THR A 71 7.03 8.27 -26.00
CA THR A 71 8.46 8.21 -26.37
C THR A 71 8.70 8.58 -27.83
N ASP A 72 7.74 8.30 -28.71
CA ASP A 72 7.81 8.63 -30.13
C ASP A 72 6.43 8.95 -30.75
N SER A 73 6.23 10.20 -31.18
CA SER A 73 4.99 10.67 -31.82
C SER A 73 4.66 9.92 -33.12
N ASP A 74 5.64 9.33 -33.80
CA ASP A 74 5.42 8.58 -35.06
C ASP A 74 4.54 7.34 -34.85
N GLU A 75 4.55 6.76 -33.66
CA GLU A 75 3.74 5.58 -33.30
C GLU A 75 2.24 5.80 -33.46
N PHE A 76 1.78 7.04 -33.44
CA PHE A 76 0.36 7.37 -33.63
C PHE A 76 -0.16 7.14 -35.04
N THR A 77 0.74 7.07 -36.01
CA THR A 77 0.40 6.75 -37.41
C THR A 77 0.44 5.24 -37.68
N ARG A 78 0.92 4.45 -36.71
CA ARG A 78 1.17 3.01 -36.88
C ARG A 78 0.00 2.15 -36.38
N PRO A 79 -0.18 0.94 -36.97
CA PRO A 79 -1.25 0.02 -36.60
C PRO A 79 -1.40 -0.27 -35.11
N PRO A 80 -0.34 -0.48 -34.30
CA PRO A 80 -0.52 -0.78 -32.87
C PRO A 80 -1.36 0.26 -32.12
N TYR A 81 -1.33 1.52 -32.55
CA TYR A 81 -2.15 2.57 -31.98
C TYR A 81 -3.45 2.84 -32.75
N THR A 82 -3.40 2.87 -34.09
CA THR A 82 -4.59 3.21 -34.90
C THR A 82 -5.66 2.14 -34.76
N THR A 83 -5.27 0.86 -34.61
CA THR A 83 -6.19 -0.26 -34.42
C THR A 83 -7.01 -0.15 -33.14
N LEU A 84 -6.46 0.42 -32.06
CA LEU A 84 -7.24 0.69 -30.82
C LEU A 84 -8.46 1.60 -31.07
N ARG A 85 -8.49 2.31 -32.20
CA ARG A 85 -9.57 3.23 -32.55
C ARG A 85 -10.59 2.63 -33.51
N GLU A 86 -10.31 1.46 -34.07
CA GLU A 86 -11.19 0.79 -35.01
C GLU A 86 -12.41 0.20 -34.28
N ASP A 87 -13.59 0.30 -34.89
CA ASP A 87 -14.83 -0.23 -34.29
C ASP A 87 -14.83 -1.76 -34.22
N SER A 88 -13.99 -2.40 -35.04
CA SER A 88 -13.66 -3.83 -35.00
C SER A 88 -12.81 -4.21 -33.78
N VAL A 89 -12.27 -3.26 -33.02
CA VAL A 89 -11.43 -3.52 -31.83
C VAL A 89 -12.09 -3.04 -30.54
N LYS A 90 -12.76 -1.88 -30.55
CA LYS A 90 -13.47 -1.36 -29.37
C LYS A 90 -14.48 -2.37 -28.83
N THR A 91 -14.55 -2.53 -27.52
CA THR A 91 -15.57 -3.34 -26.86
C THR A 91 -16.92 -2.63 -26.86
N GLU A 92 -18.00 -3.35 -26.59
CA GLU A 92 -19.32 -2.73 -26.46
C GLU A 92 -19.35 -1.74 -25.28
N ARG A 93 -18.69 -2.09 -24.16
CA ARG A 93 -18.50 -1.18 -23.02
C ARG A 93 -17.84 0.14 -23.43
N GLU A 94 -16.77 0.08 -24.23
CA GLU A 94 -16.08 1.28 -24.69
C GLU A 94 -16.96 2.12 -25.61
N LYS A 95 -17.66 1.50 -26.57
CA LYS A 95 -18.58 2.21 -27.48
C LYS A 95 -19.71 2.90 -26.71
N GLU A 96 -20.36 2.18 -25.81
CA GLU A 96 -21.46 2.69 -24.99
C GLU A 96 -21.01 3.87 -24.13
N THR A 97 -19.90 3.70 -23.40
CA THR A 97 -19.38 4.73 -22.49
C THR A 97 -18.89 5.95 -23.25
N MET A 98 -18.14 5.78 -24.33
CA MET A 98 -17.64 6.90 -25.15
C MET A 98 -18.77 7.70 -25.81
N SER A 99 -19.89 7.06 -26.18
CA SER A 99 -21.06 7.78 -26.74
C SER A 99 -21.69 8.77 -25.76
N GLN A 100 -21.40 8.61 -24.46
CA GLN A 100 -21.91 9.42 -23.36
C GLN A 100 -20.90 10.44 -22.82
N ILE A 101 -19.78 10.64 -23.52
CA ILE A 101 -18.70 11.53 -23.07
C ILE A 101 -18.34 12.49 -24.22
N THR A 102 -18.23 13.78 -23.90
CA THR A 102 -17.57 14.74 -24.80
C THR A 102 -16.07 14.61 -24.61
N VAL A 103 -15.33 14.30 -25.67
CA VAL A 103 -13.88 14.06 -25.61
C VAL A 103 -13.14 15.09 -26.47
N GLY A 104 -12.23 15.83 -25.87
CA GLY A 104 -11.26 16.67 -26.56
C GLY A 104 -9.90 15.98 -26.57
N ARG A 105 -9.38 15.63 -27.74
CA ARG A 105 -8.09 14.94 -27.89
C ARG A 105 -7.10 15.79 -28.65
N ARG A 106 -5.97 16.09 -28.03
CA ARG A 106 -4.86 16.84 -28.62
C ARG A 106 -3.56 16.09 -28.40
N MET A 107 -2.64 16.27 -29.33
CA MET A 107 -1.31 15.69 -29.27
C MET A 107 -0.29 16.77 -29.47
N PHE A 108 0.75 16.73 -28.64
CA PHE A 108 1.77 17.74 -28.63
C PHE A 108 3.17 17.12 -28.65
N ASP A 109 4.09 17.75 -29.36
CA ASP A 109 5.52 17.43 -29.32
C ASP A 109 6.18 18.25 -28.21
N LEU A 110 7.09 17.64 -27.44
CA LEU A 110 7.79 18.29 -26.35
C LEU A 110 8.78 19.34 -26.90
N ILE A 111 8.65 20.59 -26.44
CA ILE A 111 9.62 21.65 -26.70
C ILE A 111 10.75 21.60 -25.68
N LYS A 112 10.39 21.64 -24.38
CA LYS A 112 11.35 21.72 -23.28
C LYS A 112 10.71 21.31 -21.95
N GLU A 113 11.54 20.80 -21.05
CA GLU A 113 11.19 20.34 -19.71
C GLU A 113 12.17 20.92 -18.68
N TRP A 114 11.64 21.31 -17.52
CA TRP A 114 12.39 21.74 -16.34
C TRP A 114 11.88 20.97 -15.13
N LYS A 115 12.78 20.43 -14.31
CA LYS A 115 12.45 19.62 -13.13
C LYS A 115 13.14 20.17 -11.90
N ALA A 116 12.55 19.94 -10.72
CA ALA A 116 13.26 20.04 -9.47
C ALA A 116 14.36 18.97 -9.39
N ASP A 117 15.43 19.25 -8.64
CA ASP A 117 16.57 18.33 -8.51
C ASP A 117 16.17 16.98 -7.89
N ASP A 118 15.17 17.00 -7.00
CA ASP A 118 14.62 15.84 -6.31
C ASP A 118 13.34 15.29 -7.00
N TYR A 119 13.05 15.72 -8.24
CA TYR A 119 11.84 15.32 -8.95
C TYR A 119 11.72 13.80 -9.09
N LYS A 120 10.53 13.28 -8.77
CA LYS A 120 10.14 11.88 -8.98
C LYS A 120 8.89 11.84 -9.86
N PRO A 121 8.87 11.00 -10.91
CA PRO A 121 7.67 10.75 -11.70
C PRO A 121 6.50 10.26 -10.83
N LEU A 122 5.26 10.60 -11.19
CA LEU A 122 4.07 10.29 -10.38
C LEU A 122 3.80 8.78 -10.27
N GLU A 123 4.29 7.98 -11.22
CA GLU A 123 4.31 6.52 -11.20
C GLU A 123 5.17 5.96 -10.05
N ASP A 124 6.26 6.65 -9.70
CA ASP A 124 7.20 6.30 -8.62
C ASP A 124 6.82 6.93 -7.28
N VAL A 125 5.88 7.86 -7.26
CA VAL A 125 5.33 8.46 -6.03
C VAL A 125 4.22 7.57 -5.49
N GLU A 126 4.33 7.17 -4.22
CA GLU A 126 3.27 6.43 -3.54
C GLU A 126 1.94 7.18 -3.64
N THR A 127 0.85 6.47 -3.93
CA THR A 127 -0.49 7.05 -4.09
C THR A 127 -0.90 7.95 -2.92
N ALA A 128 -0.58 7.58 -1.67
CA ALA A 128 -0.82 8.43 -0.50
C ALA A 128 -0.15 9.82 -0.62
N ASN A 129 1.03 9.90 -1.25
CA ASN A 129 1.79 11.13 -1.45
C ASN A 129 1.42 11.86 -2.76
N SER A 130 0.67 11.21 -3.67
CA SER A 130 0.14 11.85 -4.88
C SER A 130 -1.12 12.69 -4.60
N LYS A 131 -1.78 12.49 -3.46
CA LYS A 131 -2.96 13.30 -3.07
C LYS A 131 -2.56 14.75 -2.84
N GLY A 132 -3.31 15.69 -3.41
CA GLY A 132 -2.99 17.10 -3.42
C GLY A 132 -2.08 17.53 -4.57
N TYR A 133 -1.47 16.61 -5.32
CA TYR A 133 -0.66 16.97 -6.48
C TYR A 133 -1.53 17.65 -7.53
N VAL A 134 -1.13 18.84 -7.99
CA VAL A 134 -1.91 19.63 -8.93
C VAL A 134 -1.14 19.92 -10.20
N ILE A 135 -1.89 20.04 -11.29
CA ILE A 135 -1.39 20.51 -12.56
C ILE A 135 -2.14 21.76 -13.00
N ILE A 136 -1.40 22.70 -13.57
CA ILE A 136 -1.91 23.92 -14.17
C ILE A 136 -1.55 23.89 -15.67
N PRO A 137 -2.39 23.28 -16.51
CA PRO A 137 -2.24 23.40 -17.94
C PRO A 137 -2.71 24.79 -18.41
N VAL A 138 -1.84 25.46 -19.16
CA VAL A 138 -2.11 26.73 -19.84
C VAL A 138 -1.96 26.47 -21.33
N CYS A 139 -3.09 26.43 -22.03
CA CYS A 139 -3.13 26.34 -23.48
C CYS A 139 -3.21 27.76 -24.05
N PHE A 140 -2.36 28.08 -25.03
CA PHE A 140 -2.39 29.38 -25.68
C PHE A 140 -2.12 29.29 -27.19
N LYS A 141 -2.82 30.15 -27.93
CA LYS A 141 -2.53 30.49 -29.32
C LYS A 141 -1.74 31.79 -29.34
N ILE A 142 -0.76 31.90 -30.24
CA ILE A 142 0.13 33.07 -30.32
C ILE A 142 0.09 33.67 -31.73
N GLN A 143 0.47 34.94 -31.84
CA GLN A 143 0.67 35.58 -33.14
C GLN A 143 1.79 34.89 -33.93
N PRO A 144 1.59 34.55 -35.22
CA PRO A 144 2.64 33.95 -36.04
C PRO A 144 3.93 34.79 -36.07
N GLY A 145 5.09 34.15 -35.96
CA GLY A 145 6.40 34.83 -35.97
C GLY A 145 6.86 35.40 -34.62
N THR A 146 6.08 35.21 -33.55
CA THR A 146 6.42 35.68 -32.19
C THR A 146 6.90 34.56 -31.24
N GLU A 147 7.15 33.36 -31.77
CA GLU A 147 7.56 32.16 -31.02
C GLU A 147 8.77 32.44 -30.11
N SER A 148 9.78 33.12 -30.67
CA SER A 148 11.02 33.45 -29.98
C SER A 148 10.80 34.34 -28.74
N LYS A 149 9.76 35.18 -28.73
CA LYS A 149 9.42 36.02 -27.56
C LYS A 149 8.91 35.15 -26.41
N VAL A 150 8.03 34.19 -26.72
CA VAL A 150 7.50 33.25 -25.72
C VAL A 150 8.61 32.35 -25.19
N ASP A 151 9.48 31.87 -26.07
CA ASP A 151 10.63 31.05 -25.68
C ASP A 151 11.58 31.81 -24.76
N ARG A 152 11.90 33.06 -25.09
CA ARG A 152 12.70 33.92 -24.21
C ARG A 152 12.04 34.12 -22.85
N TRP A 153 10.75 34.46 -22.83
CA TRP A 153 10.03 34.67 -21.58
C TRP A 153 10.06 33.44 -20.66
N TYR A 154 9.81 32.24 -21.20
CA TYR A 154 9.88 31.01 -20.39
C TYR A 154 11.31 30.68 -19.95
N ASN A 155 12.29 30.78 -20.84
CA ASN A 155 13.66 30.38 -20.55
C ASN A 155 14.38 31.32 -19.59
N ASP A 156 14.17 32.62 -19.74
CA ASP A 156 15.01 33.64 -19.12
C ASP A 156 14.38 34.24 -17.85
N GLU A 157 13.06 34.09 -17.65
CA GLU A 157 12.35 34.74 -16.54
C GLU A 157 11.31 33.83 -15.88
N HIS A 158 10.32 33.35 -16.64
CA HIS A 158 9.09 32.79 -16.06
C HIS A 158 9.35 31.51 -15.25
N ILE A 159 10.15 30.58 -15.78
CA ILE A 159 10.41 29.32 -15.07
C ILE A 159 11.24 29.55 -13.79
N GLU A 160 12.22 30.45 -13.81
CA GLU A 160 13.02 30.76 -12.62
C GLU A 160 12.13 31.32 -11.49
N LEU A 161 11.12 32.12 -11.83
CA LEU A 161 10.14 32.61 -10.86
C LEU A 161 9.20 31.51 -10.38
N LEU A 162 8.73 30.63 -11.27
CA LEU A 162 7.86 29.51 -10.88
C LEU A 162 8.58 28.49 -9.97
N GLN A 163 9.90 28.30 -10.14
CA GLN A 163 10.71 27.46 -9.25
C GLN A 163 10.72 27.93 -7.80
N LYS A 164 10.47 29.23 -7.56
CA LYS A 164 10.38 29.82 -6.23
C LYS A 164 9.02 29.58 -5.58
N VAL A 165 8.00 29.18 -6.35
CA VAL A 165 6.67 28.88 -5.82
C VAL A 165 6.73 27.59 -5.00
N PRO A 166 6.26 27.61 -3.74
CA PRO A 166 6.22 26.42 -2.90
C PRO A 166 5.61 25.21 -3.60
N GLY A 167 6.24 24.05 -3.44
CA GLY A 167 5.76 22.80 -4.00
C GLY A 167 5.97 22.62 -5.51
N TRP A 168 6.62 23.55 -6.22
CA TRP A 168 6.94 23.36 -7.65
C TRP A 168 7.75 22.07 -7.89
N ARG A 169 7.33 21.25 -8.85
CA ARG A 169 7.97 19.98 -9.18
C ARG A 169 8.54 19.95 -10.59
N ARG A 170 7.74 20.42 -11.55
CA ARG A 170 8.07 20.33 -12.97
C ARG A 170 7.31 21.35 -13.79
N SER A 171 7.93 21.87 -14.84
CA SER A 171 7.26 22.61 -15.92
C SER A 171 7.62 21.97 -17.25
N ARG A 172 6.63 21.82 -18.15
CA ARG A 172 6.84 21.31 -19.50
C ARG A 172 6.14 22.19 -20.51
N ARG A 173 6.79 22.41 -21.65
CA ARG A 173 6.21 23.12 -22.79
C ARG A 173 6.12 22.22 -24.00
N PHE A 174 5.02 22.35 -24.73
CA PHE A 174 4.71 21.57 -25.90
C PHE A 174 4.09 22.44 -27.00
N VAL A 175 4.12 21.94 -28.23
CA VAL A 175 3.45 22.51 -29.42
C VAL A 175 2.66 21.43 -30.14
N THR A 176 1.55 21.77 -30.80
CA THR A 176 0.75 20.82 -31.58
C THR A 176 1.65 19.93 -32.43
N SER A 177 1.42 18.60 -32.37
CA SER A 177 2.32 17.63 -32.98
C SER A 177 2.43 17.82 -34.49
N SER A 178 3.68 17.91 -34.95
CA SER A 178 4.05 18.05 -36.36
C SER A 178 3.74 16.80 -37.19
N VAL A 179 3.74 15.62 -36.55
CA VAL A 179 3.48 14.32 -37.19
C VAL A 179 2.02 14.17 -37.60
N LEU A 180 1.10 14.61 -36.73
CA LEU A 180 -0.34 14.42 -36.96
C LEU A 180 -1.01 15.64 -37.58
N ASN A 181 -0.39 16.80 -37.47
CA ASN A 181 -0.87 18.04 -38.07
C ASN A 181 0.23 18.73 -38.90
N PRO A 182 0.82 18.06 -39.91
CA PRO A 182 1.95 18.59 -40.67
C PRO A 182 1.63 19.86 -41.46
N ALA A 183 0.34 20.11 -41.74
CA ALA A 183 -0.15 21.24 -42.52
C ALA A 183 -0.92 22.29 -41.70
N ALA A 184 -0.93 22.21 -40.37
CA ALA A 184 -1.66 23.17 -39.55
C ALA A 184 -1.00 24.56 -39.60
N GLU A 185 -1.70 25.53 -40.20
CA GLU A 185 -1.29 26.94 -40.20
C GLU A 185 -1.34 27.55 -38.79
N GLU A 186 -2.22 27.05 -37.91
CA GLU A 186 -2.32 27.48 -36.51
C GLU A 186 -1.64 26.49 -35.55
N LYS A 187 -0.60 26.95 -34.86
CA LYS A 187 0.06 26.22 -33.77
C LYS A 187 -0.60 26.56 -32.43
N GLU A 188 -1.01 25.53 -31.68
CA GLU A 188 -1.35 25.66 -30.27
C GLU A 188 -0.14 25.27 -29.41
N TYR A 189 0.07 26.03 -28.35
CA TYR A 189 1.10 25.76 -27.36
C TYR A 189 0.45 25.36 -26.04
N LEU A 190 1.08 24.42 -25.35
CA LEU A 190 0.66 23.95 -24.05
C LEU A 190 1.83 24.05 -23.08
N ALA A 191 1.63 24.77 -21.98
CA ALA A 191 2.50 24.69 -20.82
C ALA A 191 1.78 23.91 -19.71
N ILE A 192 2.44 22.93 -19.10
CA ILE A 192 1.94 22.23 -17.91
C ILE A 192 2.90 22.53 -16.77
N HIS A 193 2.37 23.10 -15.71
CA HIS A 193 3.10 23.33 -14.46
C HIS A 193 2.56 22.38 -13.40
N GLU A 194 3.46 21.65 -12.75
CA GLU A 194 3.14 20.59 -11.80
C GLU A 194 3.66 20.97 -10.42
N TYR A 195 2.80 20.78 -9.41
CA TYR A 195 3.08 21.12 -8.02
C TYR A 195 2.66 19.97 -7.11
N ALA A 196 3.40 19.76 -6.02
CA ALA A 196 3.10 18.76 -5.01
C ALA A 196 1.81 19.08 -4.23
N SER A 197 1.40 20.36 -4.18
CA SER A 197 0.18 20.81 -3.52
C SER A 197 -0.30 22.15 -4.10
N MET A 198 -1.48 22.60 -3.66
CA MET A 198 -1.99 23.96 -3.89
C MET A 198 -1.28 25.05 -3.07
N GLU A 199 -0.30 24.68 -2.23
CA GLU A 199 0.44 25.65 -1.44
C GLU A 199 1.19 26.64 -2.34
N GLY A 200 1.20 27.92 -1.94
CA GLY A 200 1.89 28.98 -2.68
C GLY A 200 1.20 29.48 -3.96
N GLN A 201 0.12 28.83 -4.42
CA GLN A 201 -0.57 29.23 -5.66
C GLN A 201 -1.24 30.62 -5.59
N ASP A 202 -1.63 31.07 -4.39
CA ASP A 202 -2.13 32.44 -4.14
C ASP A 202 -1.07 33.34 -3.46
N GLY A 203 0.15 32.82 -3.32
CA GLY A 203 1.27 33.45 -2.63
C GLY A 203 1.94 34.57 -3.42
N PRO A 204 2.83 35.35 -2.76
CA PRO A 204 3.56 36.43 -3.41
C PRO A 204 4.48 35.94 -4.54
N GLU A 205 5.04 34.74 -4.43
CA GLU A 205 5.93 34.14 -5.43
C GLU A 205 5.16 33.86 -6.74
N MET A 206 3.97 33.26 -6.65
CA MET A 206 3.14 33.01 -7.83
C MET A 206 2.69 34.33 -8.46
N LYS A 207 2.29 35.33 -7.65
CA LYS A 207 1.93 36.66 -8.15
C LYS A 207 3.09 37.30 -8.90
N ALA A 208 4.30 37.26 -8.33
CA ALA A 208 5.49 37.77 -8.97
C ALA A 208 5.79 37.06 -10.30
N ALA A 209 5.62 35.73 -10.36
CA ALA A 209 5.87 34.93 -11.56
C ALA A 209 4.93 35.27 -12.74
N ILE A 210 3.73 35.79 -12.47
CA ILE A 210 2.72 36.10 -13.51
C ILE A 210 2.54 37.59 -13.79
N SER A 211 3.18 38.48 -13.03
CA SER A 211 2.98 39.94 -13.11
C SER A 211 4.20 40.75 -13.52
N THR A 212 5.21 40.13 -14.15
CA THR A 212 6.37 40.84 -14.70
C THR A 212 5.96 41.73 -15.88
N GLU A 213 6.77 42.74 -16.22
CA GLU A 213 6.48 43.56 -17.40
C GLU A 213 6.53 42.73 -18.69
N LEU A 214 7.43 41.75 -18.77
CA LEU A 214 7.49 40.83 -19.91
C LEU A 214 6.27 39.90 -19.96
N SER A 215 5.79 39.36 -18.83
CA SER A 215 4.57 38.53 -18.85
C SER A 215 3.35 39.33 -19.31
N LYS A 216 3.22 40.59 -18.86
CA LYS A 216 2.16 41.50 -19.31
C LYS A 216 2.25 41.77 -20.81
N ASP A 217 3.45 42.05 -21.34
CA ASP A 217 3.66 42.24 -22.79
C ASP A 217 3.29 40.99 -23.59
N ILE A 218 3.72 39.80 -23.16
CA ILE A 218 3.38 38.54 -23.81
C ILE A 218 1.86 38.34 -23.85
N TYR A 219 1.16 38.54 -22.73
CA TYR A 219 -0.29 38.36 -22.69
C TYR A 219 -1.07 39.43 -23.49
N ALA A 220 -0.56 40.65 -23.57
CA ALA A 220 -1.22 41.73 -24.30
C ALA A 220 -0.97 41.69 -25.82
N ASN A 221 0.26 41.36 -26.23
CA ASN A 221 0.73 41.57 -27.59
C ASN A 221 1.07 40.29 -28.34
N VAL A 222 1.23 39.14 -27.65
CA VAL A 222 1.63 37.88 -28.28
C VAL A 222 0.52 36.83 -28.22
N VAL A 223 -0.15 36.67 -27.09
CA VAL A 223 -1.20 35.65 -26.89
C VAL A 223 -2.52 36.14 -27.47
N ILE A 224 -3.07 35.40 -28.45
CA ILE A 224 -4.36 35.69 -29.09
C ILE A 224 -5.52 34.88 -28.52
N GLY A 225 -5.23 33.80 -27.80
CA GLY A 225 -6.23 32.99 -27.10
C GLY A 225 -5.57 32.21 -25.96
N ARG A 226 -6.23 32.13 -24.81
CA ARG A 226 -5.69 31.49 -23.61
C ARG A 226 -6.77 30.74 -22.86
N VAL A 227 -6.48 29.50 -22.51
CA VAL A 227 -7.27 28.69 -21.58
C VAL A 227 -6.33 28.19 -20.49
N ARG A 228 -6.57 28.65 -19.26
CA ARG A 228 -5.91 28.12 -18.05
C ARG A 228 -6.90 27.25 -17.31
N ARG A 229 -6.49 26.06 -16.92
CA ARG A 229 -7.27 25.18 -16.06
C ARG A 229 -6.46 24.79 -14.83
N LEU A 230 -7.14 24.27 -13.81
CA LEU A 230 -6.52 23.72 -12.62
C LEU A 230 -7.12 22.34 -12.35
N TYR A 231 -6.25 21.34 -12.26
CA TYR A 231 -6.65 19.97 -11.97
C TYR A 231 -5.84 19.38 -10.81
N GLU A 232 -6.48 18.55 -10.01
CA GLU A 232 -5.88 17.74 -8.96
C GLU A 232 -5.77 16.29 -9.41
N TRP A 233 -4.68 15.63 -9.01
CA TRP A 233 -4.43 14.22 -9.28
C TRP A 233 -5.56 13.34 -8.74
N TYR A 234 -6.03 12.43 -9.59
CA TYR A 234 -7.08 11.48 -9.26
C TYR A 234 -6.58 10.04 -9.28
N TYR A 235 -5.87 9.66 -10.34
CA TYR A 235 -5.45 8.27 -10.53
C TYR A 235 -4.22 8.18 -11.43
N THR A 236 -3.31 7.24 -11.12
CA THR A 236 -2.19 6.87 -12.00
C THR A 236 -2.45 5.48 -12.57
N PHE A 237 -2.41 5.38 -13.88
CA PHE A 237 -2.60 4.14 -14.62
C PHE A 237 -1.39 3.22 -14.48
N GLY A 238 -1.65 1.93 -14.70
CA GLY A 238 -0.64 0.93 -14.97
C GLY A 238 -1.17 -0.03 -16.03
N PRO A 239 -0.30 -0.87 -16.64
CA PRO A 239 -0.73 -1.89 -17.60
C PRO A 239 -1.61 -2.98 -16.98
N ALA A 240 -1.57 -3.11 -15.64
CA ALA A 240 -2.40 -3.99 -14.84
C ALA A 240 -3.56 -3.19 -14.19
N PRO A 241 -4.82 -3.49 -14.57
CA PRO A 241 -6.01 -2.95 -13.91
C PRO A 241 -6.00 -3.19 -12.38
N ARG A 242 -6.39 -2.21 -11.57
CA ARG A 242 -6.32 -2.37 -10.10
C ARG A 242 -7.39 -1.62 -9.32
N ASP A 243 -8.32 -0.96 -10.01
CA ASP A 243 -9.33 -0.12 -9.37
C ASP A 243 -10.60 -0.94 -9.04
N LEU A 244 -10.73 -1.31 -7.78
CA LEU A 244 -11.92 -2.00 -7.26
C LEU A 244 -13.02 -1.02 -6.80
N THR A 245 -12.75 0.29 -6.77
CA THR A 245 -13.65 1.30 -6.21
C THR A 245 -15.00 1.31 -6.90
N SER A 246 -15.00 1.46 -8.23
CA SER A 246 -16.23 1.52 -9.02
C SER A 246 -16.97 0.18 -9.07
N LEU A 247 -16.22 -0.93 -9.09
CA LEU A 247 -16.77 -2.27 -9.08
C LEU A 247 -17.42 -2.63 -7.73
N SER A 248 -17.06 -1.93 -6.65
CA SER A 248 -17.61 -2.15 -5.31
C SER A 248 -18.83 -1.26 -5.00
N ASP A 249 -19.25 -0.40 -5.93
CA ASP A 249 -20.46 0.40 -5.79
C ASP A 249 -21.70 -0.53 -5.82
N PRO A 250 -22.53 -0.58 -4.76
CA PRO A 250 -23.71 -1.46 -4.71
C PRO A 250 -24.75 -1.16 -5.79
N SER A 251 -24.76 0.06 -6.33
CA SER A 251 -25.67 0.48 -7.40
C SER A 251 -25.16 0.13 -8.80
N TYR A 252 -23.87 -0.25 -8.91
CA TYR A 252 -23.26 -0.61 -10.18
C TYR A 252 -23.33 -2.12 -10.38
N ALA A 253 -23.96 -2.54 -11.49
CA ALA A 253 -24.08 -3.94 -11.88
C ALA A 253 -23.58 -4.11 -13.31
N ALA A 254 -22.33 -4.53 -13.44
CA ALA A 254 -21.72 -4.77 -14.73
C ALA A 254 -20.71 -5.92 -14.67
N THR A 255 -20.65 -6.67 -15.76
CA THR A 255 -19.57 -7.58 -16.08
C THR A 255 -18.92 -7.14 -17.38
N PHE A 256 -17.65 -7.47 -17.55
CA PHE A 256 -16.90 -7.16 -18.76
C PHE A 256 -15.83 -8.19 -19.01
N GLU A 257 -15.58 -8.41 -20.29
CA GLU A 257 -14.52 -9.24 -20.82
C GLU A 257 -13.92 -8.54 -22.05
N SER A 258 -12.59 -8.43 -22.07
CA SER A 258 -11.85 -7.95 -23.23
C SER A 258 -11.96 -8.93 -24.39
N ARG A 259 -11.77 -8.47 -25.62
CA ARG A 259 -11.93 -9.33 -26.82
C ARG A 259 -10.99 -10.54 -26.86
N ASP A 260 -9.81 -10.43 -26.26
CA ASP A 260 -8.85 -11.53 -26.13
C ASP A 260 -9.17 -12.48 -24.94
N GLY A 261 -10.17 -12.15 -24.13
CA GLY A 261 -10.54 -12.89 -22.92
C GLY A 261 -9.50 -12.82 -21.80
N LEU A 262 -8.48 -11.96 -21.93
CA LEU A 262 -7.37 -11.88 -20.96
C LEU A 262 -7.64 -10.90 -19.82
N THR A 263 -8.64 -10.04 -19.94
CA THR A 263 -9.03 -9.08 -18.89
C THR A 263 -10.54 -9.12 -18.70
N GLN A 264 -10.96 -9.29 -17.46
CA GLN A 264 -12.36 -9.33 -17.06
C GLN A 264 -12.57 -8.52 -15.78
N THR A 265 -13.71 -7.86 -15.67
CA THR A 265 -14.12 -7.18 -14.44
C THR A 265 -15.54 -7.58 -14.08
N ARG A 266 -15.79 -7.84 -12.80
CA ARG A 266 -17.12 -8.17 -12.28
C ARG A 266 -17.42 -7.29 -11.08
N ALA A 267 -18.51 -6.54 -11.16
CA ALA A 267 -18.99 -5.73 -10.05
C ALA A 267 -19.44 -6.63 -8.89
N ALA A 268 -19.27 -6.15 -7.65
CA ALA A 268 -19.64 -6.87 -6.44
C ALA A 268 -21.11 -7.34 -6.46
N SER A 269 -22.02 -6.52 -6.98
CA SER A 269 -23.45 -6.84 -7.13
C SER A 269 -23.74 -8.03 -8.08
N THR A 270 -22.75 -8.46 -8.87
CA THR A 270 -22.88 -9.55 -9.86
C THR A 270 -22.18 -10.85 -9.42
N THR A 271 -21.51 -10.85 -8.26
CA THR A 271 -20.79 -12.02 -7.75
C THR A 271 -21.52 -12.62 -6.55
N ASP A 272 -21.52 -13.94 -6.44
CA ASP A 272 -22.25 -14.66 -5.38
C ASP A 272 -21.78 -14.28 -3.97
N ASN A 273 -20.53 -13.85 -3.85
CA ASN A 273 -19.90 -13.48 -2.59
C ASN A 273 -19.84 -11.96 -2.34
N ASN A 274 -20.51 -11.17 -3.17
CA ASN A 274 -20.57 -9.71 -3.09
C ASN A 274 -19.18 -9.02 -3.06
N ARG A 275 -18.18 -9.61 -3.73
CA ARG A 275 -16.84 -9.01 -3.87
C ARG A 275 -16.61 -8.57 -5.31
N ALA A 276 -16.10 -7.36 -5.47
CA ALA A 276 -15.60 -6.88 -6.76
C ALA A 276 -14.39 -7.72 -7.18
N VAL A 277 -14.32 -8.06 -8.46
CA VAL A 277 -13.27 -8.91 -9.02
C VAL A 277 -12.69 -8.28 -10.28
N ILE A 278 -11.36 -8.22 -10.33
CA ILE A 278 -10.59 -7.98 -11.55
C ILE A 278 -9.80 -9.24 -11.85
N GLU A 279 -9.93 -9.77 -13.06
CA GLU A 279 -9.05 -10.81 -13.60
C GLU A 279 -8.29 -10.20 -14.77
N SER A 280 -6.97 -10.25 -14.76
CA SER A 280 -6.14 -9.71 -15.84
C SER A 280 -4.78 -10.41 -15.85
N PHE A 281 -3.76 -9.81 -16.45
CA PHE A 281 -2.40 -10.34 -16.46
C PHE A 281 -1.36 -9.25 -16.24
N ILE A 282 -0.20 -9.67 -15.78
CA ILE A 282 1.01 -8.85 -15.63
C ILE A 282 2.09 -9.45 -16.51
N THR A 283 2.71 -8.65 -17.36
CA THR A 283 3.84 -9.07 -18.17
C THR A 283 5.14 -8.87 -17.38
N THR A 284 5.91 -9.92 -17.19
CA THR A 284 7.21 -9.87 -16.52
C THR A 284 8.27 -9.20 -17.43
N PRO A 285 9.42 -8.76 -16.89
CA PRO A 285 10.48 -8.16 -17.70
C PRO A 285 11.00 -9.05 -18.84
N ASP A 286 10.91 -10.38 -18.67
CA ASP A 286 11.28 -11.37 -19.69
C ASP A 286 10.10 -11.79 -20.59
N GLY A 287 8.97 -11.07 -20.54
CA GLY A 287 7.86 -11.20 -21.49
C GLY A 287 6.80 -12.25 -21.12
N VAL A 288 6.89 -12.90 -19.97
CA VAL A 288 5.91 -13.91 -19.53
C VAL A 288 4.69 -13.23 -18.95
N GLN A 289 3.51 -13.69 -19.36
CA GLN A 289 2.25 -13.22 -18.79
C GLN A 289 1.90 -14.04 -17.55
N LEU A 290 1.71 -13.36 -16.43
CA LEU A 290 1.20 -13.92 -15.18
C LEU A 290 -0.26 -13.48 -15.02
N PRO A 291 -1.24 -14.35 -15.33
CA PRO A 291 -2.62 -14.09 -15.01
C PRO A 291 -2.78 -13.85 -13.51
N TYR A 292 -3.59 -12.88 -13.12
CA TYR A 292 -3.92 -12.62 -11.73
C TYR A 292 -5.41 -12.33 -11.55
N LYS A 293 -5.86 -12.53 -10.32
CA LYS A 293 -7.17 -12.20 -9.81
C LYS A 293 -7.01 -11.31 -8.58
N LEU A 294 -7.65 -10.15 -8.60
CA LEU A 294 -7.62 -9.15 -7.53
C LEU A 294 -9.05 -8.95 -6.99
N GLU A 295 -9.19 -9.03 -5.67
CA GLU A 295 -10.45 -8.86 -4.94
C GLU A 295 -10.24 -8.24 -3.55
N GLY A 296 -11.33 -7.90 -2.86
CA GLY A 296 -11.32 -7.36 -1.50
C GLY A 296 -11.60 -5.85 -1.45
N SER A 297 -10.89 -5.13 -0.56
CA SER A 297 -11.15 -3.72 -0.29
C SER A 297 -11.10 -2.82 -1.53
N PRO A 298 -12.05 -1.88 -1.69
CA PRO A 298 -12.00 -0.88 -2.76
C PRO A 298 -10.92 0.19 -2.57
N ASP A 299 -10.39 0.37 -1.34
CA ASP A 299 -9.37 1.39 -1.06
C ASP A 299 -8.05 1.01 -1.76
N PRO A 300 -7.52 1.81 -2.71
CA PRO A 300 -6.27 1.50 -3.39
C PRO A 300 -5.07 1.40 -2.43
N GLU A 301 -5.14 2.02 -1.25
CA GLU A 301 -4.10 2.00 -0.22
C GLU A 301 -4.32 0.92 0.85
N ALA A 302 -5.34 0.08 0.66
CA ALA A 302 -5.58 -1.04 1.56
C ALA A 302 -4.41 -2.04 1.54
N PRO A 303 -4.08 -2.64 2.71
CA PRO A 303 -3.04 -3.66 2.80
C PRO A 303 -3.32 -4.83 1.83
N LEU A 304 -2.35 -5.12 0.95
CA LEU A 304 -2.44 -6.20 -0.02
C LEU A 304 -1.83 -7.51 0.52
N ILE A 305 -2.56 -8.60 0.41
CA ILE A 305 -2.08 -9.98 0.64
C ILE A 305 -1.85 -10.63 -0.72
N VAL A 306 -0.68 -11.26 -0.90
CA VAL A 306 -0.37 -12.07 -2.09
C VAL A 306 -0.49 -13.54 -1.73
N LEU A 307 -1.30 -14.29 -2.48
CA LEU A 307 -1.43 -15.75 -2.33
C LEU A 307 -0.65 -16.48 -3.43
N VAL A 308 0.25 -17.36 -3.02
CA VAL A 308 1.17 -18.10 -3.90
C VAL A 308 0.83 -19.59 -3.90
N ASN A 309 0.45 -20.10 -5.06
CA ASN A 309 -0.07 -21.46 -5.21
C ASN A 309 1.00 -22.55 -5.06
N SER A 310 0.56 -23.78 -4.83
CA SER A 310 1.38 -24.97 -5.02
C SER A 310 1.64 -25.21 -6.51
N ILE A 311 2.68 -25.97 -6.84
CA ILE A 311 2.89 -26.48 -8.21
C ILE A 311 1.68 -27.32 -8.65
N LEU A 312 1.36 -27.35 -9.95
CA LEU A 312 0.20 -28.07 -10.52
C LEU A 312 -1.19 -27.61 -10.04
N SER A 313 -1.27 -26.59 -9.17
CA SER A 313 -2.54 -26.08 -8.65
C SER A 313 -2.97 -24.78 -9.32
N ASP A 314 -4.21 -24.36 -9.10
CA ASP A 314 -4.75 -23.09 -9.57
C ASP A 314 -5.06 -22.16 -8.39
N TRP A 315 -5.30 -20.87 -8.64
CA TRP A 315 -5.66 -19.93 -7.57
C TRP A 315 -6.98 -20.30 -6.87
N GLY A 316 -7.77 -21.20 -7.46
CA GLY A 316 -9.03 -21.67 -6.90
C GLY A 316 -8.88 -22.51 -5.63
N ILE A 317 -7.67 -22.98 -5.30
CA ILE A 317 -7.39 -23.61 -4.00
C ILE A 317 -7.64 -22.68 -2.81
N TRP A 318 -7.70 -21.37 -3.05
CA TRP A 318 -7.92 -20.34 -2.04
C TRP A 318 -9.38 -19.87 -1.95
N ASP A 319 -10.29 -20.33 -2.82
CA ASP A 319 -11.66 -19.79 -2.92
C ASP A 319 -12.41 -19.87 -1.58
N GLU A 320 -12.52 -21.07 -1.00
CA GLU A 320 -13.27 -21.28 0.25
C GLU A 320 -12.58 -20.61 1.44
N PHE A 321 -11.25 -20.64 1.50
CA PHE A 321 -10.50 -19.87 2.49
C PHE A 321 -10.85 -18.38 2.41
N LEU A 322 -10.92 -17.79 1.21
CA LEU A 322 -11.24 -16.37 1.05
C LEU A 322 -12.68 -16.05 1.43
N ASP A 323 -13.63 -16.93 1.13
CA ASP A 323 -15.02 -16.76 1.57
C ASP A 323 -15.11 -16.75 3.10
N VAL A 324 -14.42 -17.67 3.78
CA VAL A 324 -14.36 -17.68 5.25
C VAL A 324 -13.60 -16.45 5.78
N PHE A 325 -12.45 -16.12 5.20
CA PHE A 325 -11.62 -15.00 5.61
C PHE A 325 -12.38 -13.67 5.51
N PHE A 326 -13.07 -13.41 4.41
CA PHE A 326 -13.85 -12.18 4.22
C PHE A 326 -15.19 -12.19 4.96
N SER A 327 -15.71 -13.34 5.39
CA SER A 327 -16.90 -13.39 6.27
C SER A 327 -16.68 -12.63 7.58
N ASN A 328 -15.42 -12.49 8.01
CA ASN A 328 -15.03 -11.65 9.13
C ASN A 328 -14.91 -10.17 8.68
N PRO A 329 -15.76 -9.25 9.20
CA PRO A 329 -15.73 -7.84 8.81
C PRO A 329 -14.37 -7.16 9.02
N LYS A 330 -13.55 -7.65 9.97
CA LYS A 330 -12.20 -7.11 10.23
C LYS A 330 -11.24 -7.33 9.04
N ASN A 331 -11.53 -8.29 8.17
CA ASN A 331 -10.71 -8.64 7.02
C ASN A 331 -11.09 -7.89 5.74
N GLN A 332 -12.24 -7.20 5.73
CA GLN A 332 -12.69 -6.36 4.60
C GLN A 332 -11.74 -5.19 4.28
N LYS A 333 -10.80 -4.90 5.19
CA LYS A 333 -9.72 -3.93 4.99
C LYS A 333 -8.61 -4.43 4.05
N TYR A 334 -8.53 -5.73 3.77
CA TYR A 334 -7.47 -6.30 2.94
C TYR A 334 -7.88 -6.34 1.47
N ARG A 335 -6.90 -6.14 0.61
CA ARG A 335 -6.94 -6.56 -0.79
C ARG A 335 -6.23 -7.90 -0.90
N VAL A 336 -6.68 -8.77 -1.79
CA VAL A 336 -6.04 -10.05 -2.05
C VAL A 336 -5.75 -10.16 -3.53
N VAL A 337 -4.48 -10.45 -3.87
CA VAL A 337 -4.10 -10.87 -5.21
C VAL A 337 -3.72 -12.35 -5.20
N ARG A 338 -4.30 -13.07 -6.14
CA ARG A 338 -3.95 -14.45 -6.49
C ARG A 338 -3.43 -14.45 -7.91
N TYR A 339 -2.47 -15.30 -8.25
CA TYR A 339 -1.94 -15.36 -9.61
C TYR A 339 -1.63 -16.79 -10.04
N ARG A 340 -1.57 -17.01 -11.34
CA ARG A 340 -1.09 -18.25 -11.94
C ARG A 340 0.43 -18.13 -12.12
N PRO A 341 1.23 -18.93 -11.40
CA PRO A 341 2.67 -18.87 -11.53
C PRO A 341 3.13 -19.42 -12.89
N ARG A 342 4.40 -19.16 -13.19
CA ARG A 342 5.12 -19.74 -14.32
C ARG A 342 4.88 -21.24 -14.43
N GLY A 343 4.43 -21.69 -15.60
CA GLY A 343 4.19 -23.09 -15.90
C GLY A 343 2.79 -23.60 -15.56
N ARG A 344 1.88 -22.76 -15.04
CA ARG A 344 0.48 -23.12 -14.82
C ARG A 344 -0.41 -22.91 -16.05
N ALA A 345 -0.44 -21.69 -16.56
CA ALA A 345 -1.38 -21.24 -17.59
C ALA A 345 -0.82 -21.38 -19.03
N SER A 346 0.49 -21.35 -19.16
CA SER A 346 1.20 -21.31 -20.43
C SER A 346 2.69 -21.64 -20.21
N ASP A 347 3.45 -21.69 -21.29
CA ASP A 347 4.91 -21.79 -21.25
C ASP A 347 5.52 -20.64 -20.40
N PRO A 348 6.39 -20.92 -19.42
CA PRO A 348 7.06 -19.95 -18.55
C PRO A 348 8.21 -19.18 -19.22
N GLY A 349 8.33 -19.23 -20.54
CA GLY A 349 9.40 -18.59 -21.31
C GLY A 349 10.71 -19.40 -21.28
N GLU A 350 11.79 -18.73 -21.66
CA GLU A 350 13.11 -19.37 -21.78
C GLU A 350 13.99 -19.20 -20.53
N THR A 351 13.65 -18.25 -19.66
CA THR A 351 14.36 -18.06 -18.38
C THR A 351 14.15 -19.29 -17.49
N PRO A 352 15.23 -19.93 -17.00
CA PRO A 352 15.10 -21.06 -16.08
C PRO A 352 14.27 -20.68 -14.84
N VAL A 353 13.22 -21.46 -14.56
CA VAL A 353 12.35 -21.22 -13.41
C VAL A 353 13.08 -21.63 -12.13
N THR A 354 13.55 -20.65 -11.36
CA THR A 354 14.23 -20.84 -10.07
C THR A 354 13.41 -20.25 -8.93
N MET A 355 13.75 -20.58 -7.68
CA MET A 355 13.12 -19.98 -6.50
C MET A 355 13.23 -18.45 -6.49
N ASP A 356 14.35 -17.93 -7.00
CA ASP A 356 14.60 -16.50 -7.12
C ASP A 356 13.73 -15.84 -8.17
N LEU A 357 13.57 -16.48 -9.34
CA LEU A 357 12.69 -15.96 -10.38
C LEU A 357 11.24 -15.89 -9.88
N LEU A 358 10.77 -16.93 -9.18
CA LEU A 358 9.43 -16.94 -8.59
C LEU A 358 9.25 -15.84 -7.53
N SER A 359 10.30 -15.53 -6.77
CA SER A 359 10.28 -14.43 -5.79
C SER A 359 10.28 -13.06 -6.49
N GLN A 360 11.02 -12.92 -7.59
CA GLN A 360 11.03 -11.73 -8.43
C GLN A 360 9.68 -11.51 -9.15
N ASP A 361 8.97 -12.58 -9.49
CA ASP A 361 7.60 -12.49 -10.03
C ASP A 361 6.65 -11.86 -9.00
N VAL A 362 6.74 -12.23 -7.71
CA VAL A 362 5.97 -11.58 -6.63
C VAL A 362 6.27 -10.08 -6.57
N ILE A 363 7.54 -9.68 -6.65
CA ILE A 363 7.94 -8.27 -6.67
C ILE A 363 7.41 -7.55 -7.92
N THR A 364 7.43 -8.21 -9.07
CA THR A 364 6.89 -7.69 -10.33
C THR A 364 5.38 -7.43 -10.19
N ILE A 365 4.65 -8.34 -9.54
CA ILE A 365 3.23 -8.16 -9.25
C ILE A 365 3.00 -6.95 -8.35
N LEU A 366 3.77 -6.81 -7.27
CA LEU A 366 3.66 -5.66 -6.36
C LEU A 366 3.95 -4.34 -7.09
N ASN A 367 4.96 -4.29 -7.95
CA ASN A 367 5.29 -3.12 -8.74
C ASN A 367 4.16 -2.75 -9.71
N ALA A 368 3.64 -3.73 -10.46
CA ALA A 368 2.56 -3.51 -11.42
C ALA A 368 1.26 -3.02 -10.76
N LEU A 369 0.98 -3.50 -9.54
CA LEU A 369 -0.18 -3.08 -8.74
C LEU A 369 0.09 -1.83 -7.90
N ARG A 370 1.30 -1.24 -7.99
CA ARG A 370 1.77 -0.07 -7.24
C ARG A 370 1.67 -0.24 -5.73
N VAL A 371 2.10 -1.40 -5.24
CA VAL A 371 2.15 -1.75 -3.81
C VAL A 371 3.60 -1.69 -3.30
N PRO A 372 3.95 -0.69 -2.48
CA PRO A 372 5.31 -0.57 -1.94
C PRO A 372 5.70 -1.75 -1.05
N GLN A 373 4.78 -2.22 -0.20
CA GLN A 373 5.01 -3.33 0.71
C GLN A 373 3.75 -4.21 0.81
N ALA A 374 3.89 -5.51 0.58
CA ALA A 374 2.83 -6.48 0.82
C ALA A 374 2.55 -6.58 2.33
N ALA A 375 1.29 -6.59 2.72
CA ALA A 375 0.89 -6.84 4.11
C ALA A 375 1.21 -8.27 4.52
N ALA A 376 1.02 -9.23 3.62
CA ALA A 376 1.51 -10.59 3.77
C ALA A 376 1.75 -11.25 2.41
N VAL A 377 2.74 -12.14 2.34
CA VAL A 377 2.88 -13.13 1.27
C VAL A 377 2.62 -14.50 1.88
N ILE A 378 1.55 -15.17 1.44
CA ILE A 378 1.09 -16.45 1.97
C ILE A 378 1.21 -17.46 0.84
N GLY A 379 1.94 -18.55 1.06
CA GLY A 379 2.09 -19.56 0.03
C GLY A 379 2.16 -20.98 0.59
N VAL A 380 1.92 -21.95 -0.28
CA VAL A 380 1.94 -23.38 0.04
C VAL A 380 2.91 -24.16 -0.84
N SER A 381 3.65 -25.12 -0.28
CA SER A 381 4.56 -25.99 -1.03
C SER A 381 5.61 -25.18 -1.79
N LEU A 382 5.67 -25.28 -3.12
CA LEU A 382 6.49 -24.39 -3.97
C LEU A 382 6.21 -22.91 -3.68
N GLY A 383 4.95 -22.54 -3.51
CA GLY A 383 4.55 -21.19 -3.12
C GLY A 383 4.95 -20.82 -1.70
N GLY A 384 5.04 -21.79 -0.79
CA GLY A 384 5.52 -21.58 0.59
C GLY A 384 7.01 -21.26 0.62
N ALA A 385 7.81 -22.00 -0.15
CA ALA A 385 9.23 -21.70 -0.33
C ALA A 385 9.44 -20.37 -1.06
N THR A 386 8.58 -20.04 -2.03
CA THR A 386 8.59 -18.74 -2.71
C THR A 386 8.27 -17.60 -1.74
N ALA A 387 7.27 -17.76 -0.87
CA ALA A 387 6.92 -16.76 0.13
C ALA A 387 8.07 -16.52 1.12
N LEU A 388 8.71 -17.58 1.60
CA LEU A 388 9.88 -17.52 2.47
C LEU A 388 11.07 -16.84 1.77
N ASN A 389 11.44 -17.28 0.57
CA ASN A 389 12.55 -16.68 -0.18
C ASN A 389 12.28 -15.21 -0.52
N THR A 390 11.03 -14.85 -0.84
CA THR A 390 10.64 -13.45 -1.06
C THR A 390 10.88 -12.60 0.20
N ALA A 391 10.51 -13.10 1.37
CA ALA A 391 10.72 -12.40 2.64
C ALA A 391 12.21 -12.26 3.01
N LEU A 392 13.03 -13.25 2.65
CA LEU A 392 14.48 -13.22 2.89
C LEU A 392 15.19 -12.25 1.95
N LYS A 393 14.86 -12.25 0.65
CA LYS A 393 15.53 -11.42 -0.37
C LYS A 393 15.01 -9.99 -0.44
N TYR A 394 13.74 -9.78 -0.13
CA TYR A 394 13.09 -8.47 -0.21
C TYR A 394 12.41 -8.07 1.11
N PRO A 395 13.14 -8.01 2.23
CA PRO A 395 12.56 -7.80 3.56
C PRO A 395 11.83 -6.46 3.71
N THR A 396 12.18 -5.45 2.90
CA THR A 396 11.49 -4.15 2.88
C THR A 396 10.17 -4.18 2.10
N ARG A 397 9.98 -5.19 1.24
CA ARG A 397 8.80 -5.34 0.36
C ARG A 397 7.72 -6.25 0.95
N VAL A 398 8.00 -6.93 2.07
CA VAL A 398 7.09 -7.87 2.72
C VAL A 398 7.00 -7.58 4.21
N ALA A 399 5.81 -7.27 4.72
CA ALA A 399 5.60 -7.02 6.15
C ALA A 399 5.48 -8.32 6.96
N ASN A 400 4.87 -9.35 6.38
CA ASN A 400 4.73 -10.68 7.00
C ASN A 400 4.82 -11.77 5.92
N PHE A 401 5.28 -12.97 6.28
CA PHE A 401 5.13 -14.14 5.42
C PHE A 401 4.44 -15.29 6.15
N VAL A 402 3.75 -16.13 5.39
CA VAL A 402 3.23 -17.42 5.85
C VAL A 402 3.67 -18.50 4.88
N ALA A 403 4.46 -19.45 5.36
CA ALA A 403 4.94 -20.57 4.58
C ALA A 403 4.20 -21.84 5.01
N CYS A 404 3.40 -22.39 4.11
CA CYS A 404 2.58 -23.58 4.35
C CYS A 404 3.20 -24.82 3.68
N ASP A 405 3.22 -25.95 4.38
CA ASP A 405 3.48 -27.29 3.82
C ASP A 405 4.68 -27.33 2.86
N THR A 406 5.83 -26.84 3.33
CA THR A 406 7.02 -26.62 2.51
C THR A 406 8.31 -26.96 3.25
N ASN A 407 9.40 -27.06 2.49
CA ASN A 407 10.76 -27.27 3.01
C ASN A 407 11.63 -26.03 2.77
N SER A 408 12.66 -25.84 3.60
CA SER A 408 13.70 -24.83 3.42
C SER A 408 14.86 -25.29 2.53
N LEU A 409 14.89 -26.57 2.17
CA LEU A 409 15.90 -27.19 1.31
C LEU A 409 15.21 -28.13 0.34
N ALA A 410 15.58 -28.06 -0.95
CA ALA A 410 15.19 -29.06 -1.94
C ALA A 410 15.79 -30.44 -1.57
N PRO A 411 14.97 -31.47 -1.31
CA PRO A 411 15.48 -32.82 -1.08
C PRO A 411 16.36 -33.30 -2.26
N PRO A 412 17.51 -33.96 -2.01
CA PRO A 412 18.36 -34.48 -3.09
C PRO A 412 17.65 -35.48 -4.02
N SER A 413 16.58 -36.12 -3.56
CA SER A 413 15.74 -37.02 -4.35
C SER A 413 14.75 -36.30 -5.28
N ASN A 414 14.57 -34.98 -5.16
CA ASN A 414 13.58 -34.22 -5.93
C ASN A 414 13.77 -34.34 -7.46
N PRO A 415 14.98 -34.17 -8.03
CA PRO A 415 15.15 -34.25 -9.47
C PRO A 415 14.64 -35.57 -10.06
N THR A 416 14.97 -36.70 -9.43
CA THR A 416 14.48 -38.02 -9.83
C THR A 416 12.96 -38.11 -9.67
N ALA A 417 12.42 -37.77 -8.51
CA ALA A 417 10.99 -37.91 -8.21
C ALA A 417 10.10 -37.03 -9.11
N TRP A 418 10.56 -35.83 -9.47
CA TRP A 418 9.83 -34.95 -10.41
C TRP A 418 10.03 -35.37 -11.87
N GLY A 419 11.20 -35.89 -12.23
CA GLY A 419 11.43 -36.50 -13.54
C GLY A 419 10.50 -37.70 -13.81
N GLU A 420 10.28 -38.55 -12.82
CA GLU A 420 9.31 -39.66 -12.91
C GLU A 420 7.87 -39.17 -13.09
N ARG A 421 7.48 -38.08 -12.42
CA ARG A 421 6.15 -37.46 -12.59
C ARG A 421 5.97 -36.85 -13.98
N ILE A 422 7.02 -36.23 -14.53
CA ILE A 422 7.03 -35.75 -15.92
C ILE A 422 6.83 -36.93 -16.87
N ALA A 423 7.63 -37.99 -16.72
CA ALA A 423 7.54 -39.16 -17.59
C ALA A 423 6.15 -39.81 -17.53
N LEU A 424 5.52 -39.85 -16.34
CA LEU A 424 4.15 -40.35 -16.18
C LEU A 424 3.13 -39.51 -16.96
N ALA A 425 3.21 -38.18 -16.88
CA ALA A 425 2.31 -37.28 -17.62
C ALA A 425 2.57 -37.34 -19.13
N GLU A 426 3.83 -37.43 -19.55
CA GLU A 426 4.20 -37.55 -20.97
C GLU A 426 3.67 -38.84 -21.60
N ALA A 427 3.72 -39.95 -20.86
CA ALA A 427 3.29 -41.28 -21.30
C ALA A 427 1.76 -41.46 -21.41
N GLU A 428 0.95 -40.50 -20.95
CA GLU A 428 -0.50 -40.53 -21.10
C GLU A 428 -0.93 -40.03 -22.49
N SER A 429 -1.15 -40.97 -23.42
CA SER A 429 -1.54 -40.66 -24.81
C SER A 429 -2.89 -39.96 -24.92
N GLU A 430 -3.83 -40.34 -24.05
CA GLU A 430 -5.20 -39.80 -24.01
C GLU A 430 -5.33 -38.54 -23.15
N ALA A 431 -4.21 -37.90 -22.78
CA ALA A 431 -4.24 -36.68 -21.99
C ALA A 431 -5.00 -35.56 -22.74
N PRO A 432 -5.80 -34.75 -22.03
CA PRO A 432 -6.56 -33.68 -22.66
C PRO A 432 -5.63 -32.59 -23.22
N THR A 433 -6.16 -31.82 -24.16
CA THR A 433 -5.50 -30.62 -24.70
C THR A 433 -6.26 -29.38 -24.28
N ASP A 434 -5.54 -28.27 -24.15
CA ASP A 434 -6.16 -26.97 -23.93
C ASP A 434 -7.02 -26.60 -25.16
N PRO A 435 -8.31 -26.29 -24.98
CA PRO A 435 -9.22 -26.08 -26.11
C PRO A 435 -8.93 -24.80 -26.90
N LYS A 436 -8.19 -23.84 -26.34
CA LYS A 436 -7.84 -22.58 -26.99
C LYS A 436 -6.52 -22.67 -27.75
N THR A 437 -5.52 -23.34 -27.17
CA THR A 437 -4.15 -23.37 -27.69
C THR A 437 -3.77 -24.70 -28.34
N GLY A 438 -4.53 -25.78 -28.07
CA GLY A 438 -4.18 -27.14 -28.47
C GLY A 438 -3.00 -27.74 -27.70
N ALA A 439 -2.47 -27.02 -26.69
CA ALA A 439 -1.33 -27.49 -25.91
C ALA A 439 -1.69 -28.73 -25.08
N ARG A 440 -0.74 -29.66 -24.95
CA ARG A 440 -0.91 -30.83 -24.08
C ARG A 440 -1.03 -30.43 -22.62
N LEU A 441 -1.97 -31.05 -21.92
CA LEU A 441 -2.14 -30.93 -20.49
C LEU A 441 -1.56 -32.14 -19.77
N VAL A 442 -1.46 -32.05 -18.44
CA VAL A 442 -0.85 -33.09 -17.59
C VAL A 442 -1.65 -34.40 -17.56
N GLY A 443 -2.98 -34.35 -17.59
CA GLY A 443 -3.84 -35.53 -17.64
C GLY A 443 -4.20 -36.17 -16.29
N GLU A 444 -4.96 -37.26 -16.35
CA GLU A 444 -5.65 -37.86 -15.21
C GLU A 444 -4.72 -38.69 -14.32
N LYS A 445 -3.74 -39.40 -14.89
CA LYS A 445 -2.92 -40.36 -14.12
C LYS A 445 -2.08 -39.66 -13.07
N LEU A 446 -1.37 -38.60 -13.47
CA LEU A 446 -0.58 -37.82 -12.51
C LEU A 446 -1.48 -37.08 -11.53
N ALA A 447 -2.64 -36.59 -11.98
CA ALA A 447 -3.60 -35.88 -11.13
C ALA A 447 -4.16 -36.75 -10.01
N GLU A 448 -4.59 -37.98 -10.31
CA GLU A 448 -5.11 -38.92 -9.31
C GLU A 448 -4.04 -39.23 -8.25
N ILE A 449 -2.83 -39.63 -8.66
CA ILE A 449 -1.74 -39.97 -7.73
C ILE A 449 -1.34 -38.76 -6.88
N THR A 450 -1.26 -37.57 -7.50
CA THR A 450 -0.85 -36.34 -6.81
C THR A 450 -1.87 -35.93 -5.76
N THR A 451 -3.15 -35.92 -6.10
CA THR A 451 -4.21 -35.49 -5.17
C THR A 451 -4.45 -36.48 -4.05
N ARG A 452 -4.39 -37.80 -4.32
CA ARG A 452 -4.47 -38.84 -3.28
C ARG A 452 -3.37 -38.72 -2.22
N ARG A 453 -2.22 -38.16 -2.59
CA ARG A 453 -1.13 -37.88 -1.66
C ARG A 453 -1.32 -36.55 -0.92
N TRP A 454 -1.93 -35.56 -1.56
CA TRP A 454 -2.10 -34.23 -0.97
C TRP A 454 -3.23 -34.16 0.06
N PHE A 455 -4.31 -34.91 -0.13
CA PHE A 455 -5.45 -34.91 0.79
C PHE A 455 -5.35 -36.10 1.76
N VAL A 456 -5.87 -35.93 2.98
CA VAL A 456 -5.96 -37.05 3.92
C VAL A 456 -6.98 -38.08 3.42
N PRO A 457 -6.83 -39.37 3.77
CA PRO A 457 -7.76 -40.40 3.31
C PRO A 457 -9.23 -40.11 3.61
N SER A 458 -9.52 -39.52 4.77
CA SER A 458 -10.89 -39.16 5.19
C SER A 458 -11.54 -38.10 4.30
N SER A 459 -10.76 -37.32 3.55
CA SER A 459 -11.30 -36.33 2.60
C SER A 459 -11.99 -36.99 1.41
N TYR A 460 -11.84 -38.31 1.24
CA TYR A 460 -12.51 -39.09 0.21
C TYR A 460 -13.69 -39.92 0.74
N ASP A 461 -14.16 -39.66 1.97
CA ASP A 461 -15.31 -40.35 2.57
C ASP A 461 -16.67 -39.78 2.12
N GLY A 462 -16.68 -38.82 1.18
CA GLY A 462 -17.89 -38.18 0.64
C GLY A 462 -18.02 -36.69 0.96
N GLY A 463 -19.12 -36.09 0.48
CA GLY A 463 -19.51 -34.71 0.83
C GLY A 463 -18.58 -33.62 0.29
N ALA A 464 -18.49 -32.52 1.04
CA ALA A 464 -17.75 -31.32 0.63
C ALA A 464 -16.24 -31.55 0.51
N GLN A 465 -15.65 -32.38 1.38
CA GLN A 465 -14.21 -32.68 1.33
C GLN A 465 -13.83 -33.44 0.06
N GLN A 466 -14.65 -34.40 -0.37
CA GLN A 466 -14.40 -35.10 -1.64
C GLN A 466 -14.57 -34.15 -2.83
N ALA A 467 -15.55 -33.25 -2.80
CA ALA A 467 -15.73 -32.24 -3.85
C ALA A 467 -14.53 -31.28 -3.94
N ARG A 468 -13.95 -30.88 -2.80
CA ARG A 468 -12.71 -30.09 -2.74
C ARG A 468 -11.54 -30.84 -3.38
N ALA A 469 -11.33 -32.10 -3.00
CA ALA A 469 -10.26 -32.93 -3.55
C ALA A 469 -10.40 -33.12 -5.07
N GLU A 470 -11.61 -33.38 -5.56
CA GLU A 470 -11.89 -33.51 -6.99
C GLU A 470 -11.66 -32.19 -7.75
N LYS A 471 -12.07 -31.05 -7.18
CA LYS A 471 -11.81 -29.73 -7.77
C LYS A 471 -10.30 -29.48 -7.91
N VAL A 472 -9.51 -29.81 -6.89
CA VAL A 472 -8.04 -29.71 -6.96
C VAL A 472 -7.46 -30.68 -7.98
N LYS A 473 -8.00 -31.89 -8.09
CA LYS A 473 -7.60 -32.85 -9.12
C LYS A 473 -7.75 -32.27 -10.51
N GLN A 474 -8.88 -31.63 -10.79
CA GLN A 474 -9.11 -30.96 -12.07
C GLN A 474 -8.10 -29.82 -12.36
N TYR A 475 -7.59 -29.13 -11.32
CA TYR A 475 -6.50 -28.18 -11.52
C TYR A 475 -5.21 -28.85 -11.97
N VAL A 476 -4.89 -30.02 -11.43
CA VAL A 476 -3.71 -30.80 -11.86
C VAL A 476 -3.89 -31.32 -13.28
N VAL A 477 -5.07 -31.89 -13.60
CA VAL A 477 -5.40 -32.38 -14.95
C VAL A 477 -5.19 -31.29 -16.00
N THR A 478 -5.65 -30.07 -15.70
CA THR A 478 -5.64 -28.92 -16.62
C THR A 478 -4.35 -28.11 -16.60
N ASN A 479 -3.28 -28.58 -15.96
CA ASN A 479 -2.00 -27.89 -15.99
C ASN A 479 -1.32 -28.07 -17.35
N HIS A 480 -0.75 -26.99 -17.90
CA HIS A 480 0.04 -27.05 -19.13
C HIS A 480 1.26 -27.98 -18.95
N LEU A 481 1.45 -28.96 -19.85
CA LEU A 481 2.48 -29.99 -19.67
C LEU A 481 3.91 -29.45 -19.81
N GLU A 482 4.22 -28.73 -20.90
CA GLU A 482 5.57 -28.14 -21.06
C GLU A 482 5.88 -27.09 -20.00
N GLY A 483 4.87 -26.30 -19.62
CA GLY A 483 4.98 -25.36 -18.50
C GLY A 483 5.29 -26.07 -17.18
N PHE A 484 4.62 -27.18 -16.88
CA PHE A 484 4.92 -28.02 -15.72
C PHE A 484 6.38 -28.50 -15.75
N LYS A 485 6.85 -29.06 -16.88
CA LYS A 485 8.22 -29.53 -17.08
C LYS A 485 9.28 -28.47 -16.82
N LYS A 486 9.04 -27.24 -17.26
CA LYS A 486 9.95 -26.11 -17.00
C LYS A 486 9.86 -25.64 -15.54
N SER A 487 8.67 -25.65 -14.93
CA SER A 487 8.45 -25.16 -13.56
C SER A 487 9.07 -26.04 -12.46
N VAL A 488 9.20 -27.36 -12.67
CA VAL A 488 9.80 -28.25 -11.67
C VAL A 488 11.28 -27.96 -11.40
N ASN A 489 11.97 -27.24 -12.29
CA ASN A 489 13.35 -26.81 -12.09
C ASN A 489 13.53 -26.01 -10.79
N ALA A 490 12.52 -25.24 -10.39
CA ALA A 490 12.54 -24.47 -9.14
C ALA A 490 12.61 -25.38 -7.89
N LEU A 491 12.27 -26.67 -8.02
CA LEU A 491 12.27 -27.66 -6.95
C LEU A 491 13.51 -28.57 -6.99
N TYR A 492 14.41 -28.41 -7.95
CA TYR A 492 15.60 -29.26 -8.08
C TYR A 492 16.72 -28.86 -7.14
N SER A 493 16.91 -27.55 -6.94
CA SER A 493 18.02 -27.04 -6.14
C SER A 493 17.68 -25.66 -5.58
N TYR A 494 17.35 -25.62 -4.30
CA TYR A 494 17.32 -24.41 -3.47
C TYR A 494 17.70 -24.80 -2.04
N ASP A 495 18.38 -23.90 -1.34
CA ASP A 495 18.70 -24.02 0.08
C ASP A 495 18.56 -22.64 0.70
N LEU A 496 17.63 -22.49 1.65
CA LEU A 496 17.31 -21.23 2.32
C LEU A 496 17.79 -21.22 3.77
N ARG A 497 18.43 -22.30 4.24
CA ARG A 497 18.69 -22.52 5.67
C ARG A 497 19.64 -21.52 6.29
N GLU A 498 20.65 -21.07 5.55
CA GLU A 498 21.61 -20.09 6.06
C GLU A 498 20.99 -18.69 6.11
N GLU A 499 20.26 -18.29 5.07
CA GLU A 499 19.55 -17.01 5.00
C GLU A 499 18.47 -16.91 6.08
N MET A 500 17.75 -18.00 6.36
CA MET A 500 16.73 -18.08 7.41
C MET A 500 17.23 -17.63 8.78
N LYS A 501 18.48 -17.97 9.15
CA LYS A 501 19.08 -17.59 10.44
C LYS A 501 19.20 -16.08 10.62
N THR A 502 19.24 -15.34 9.51
CA THR A 502 19.34 -13.87 9.48
C THR A 502 18.04 -13.20 9.04
N GLY A 503 16.96 -13.97 8.87
CA GLY A 503 15.64 -13.47 8.51
C GLY A 503 15.13 -12.45 9.52
N SER A 504 14.56 -11.35 9.02
CA SER A 504 14.06 -10.23 9.85
C SER A 504 12.56 -9.96 9.70
N VAL A 505 11.90 -10.58 8.72
CA VAL A 505 10.47 -10.41 8.46
C VAL A 505 9.68 -11.28 9.42
N ARG A 506 8.58 -10.76 9.96
CA ARG A 506 7.70 -11.54 10.84
C ARG A 506 7.09 -12.71 10.06
N GLY A 507 7.40 -13.93 10.49
CA GLY A 507 7.00 -15.17 9.82
C GLY A 507 6.06 -16.06 10.62
N LEU A 508 5.26 -16.84 9.91
CA LEU A 508 4.50 -17.97 10.44
C LEU A 508 4.71 -19.20 9.56
N PHE A 509 4.96 -20.35 10.18
CA PHE A 509 4.92 -21.64 9.49
C PHE A 509 3.59 -22.33 9.78
N VAL A 510 2.96 -22.90 8.75
CA VAL A 510 1.69 -23.63 8.87
C VAL A 510 1.82 -24.98 8.20
N VAL A 511 1.26 -26.04 8.77
CA VAL A 511 1.33 -27.38 8.18
C VAL A 511 0.07 -28.17 8.48
N GLY A 512 -0.39 -28.98 7.53
CA GLY A 512 -1.41 -29.98 7.78
C GLY A 512 -0.86 -31.13 8.65
N SER A 513 -1.64 -31.59 9.62
CA SER A 513 -1.22 -32.68 10.51
C SER A 513 -0.94 -34.01 9.77
N GLY A 514 -1.55 -34.19 8.60
CA GLY A 514 -1.43 -35.37 7.74
C GLY A 514 -0.35 -35.30 6.66
N ASP A 515 0.42 -34.20 6.57
CA ASP A 515 1.40 -34.02 5.49
C ASP A 515 2.77 -34.71 5.76
N GLY A 516 2.71 -36.01 5.97
CA GLY A 516 3.87 -36.89 6.11
C GLY A 516 4.88 -36.40 7.15
N VAL A 517 6.11 -36.11 6.71
CA VAL A 517 7.23 -35.70 7.57
C VAL A 517 7.40 -34.19 7.71
N LEU A 518 6.64 -33.39 6.95
CA LEU A 518 6.77 -31.93 6.95
C LEU A 518 6.51 -31.29 8.32
N PRO A 519 5.57 -31.76 9.18
CA PRO A 519 5.40 -31.16 10.50
C PRO A 519 6.69 -31.11 11.34
N GLN A 520 7.54 -32.14 11.25
CA GLN A 520 8.81 -32.16 11.95
C GLN A 520 9.84 -31.22 11.32
N GLY A 521 9.94 -31.23 9.97
CA GLY A 521 10.85 -30.36 9.23
C GLY A 521 10.52 -28.88 9.42
N MET A 522 9.24 -28.52 9.33
CA MET A 522 8.77 -27.14 9.48
C MET A 522 8.86 -26.65 10.93
N LYS A 523 8.77 -27.53 11.91
CA LYS A 523 9.05 -27.17 13.32
C LYS A 523 10.50 -26.69 13.45
N LYS A 524 11.44 -27.43 12.88
CA LYS A 524 12.85 -27.01 12.84
C LYS A 524 13.03 -25.71 12.05
N MET A 525 12.32 -25.53 10.95
CA MET A 525 12.34 -24.26 10.20
C MET A 525 11.89 -23.07 11.05
N ALA A 526 10.89 -23.24 11.90
CA ALA A 526 10.45 -22.19 12.83
C ALA A 526 11.50 -21.90 13.91
N GLU A 527 12.15 -22.94 14.45
CA GLU A 527 13.21 -22.83 15.46
C GLU A 527 14.48 -22.17 14.90
N ASP A 528 14.84 -22.47 13.66
CA ASP A 528 16.05 -21.95 12.99
C ASP A 528 15.86 -20.54 12.41
N TYR A 529 14.64 -19.98 12.43
CA TYR A 529 14.36 -18.67 11.83
C TYR A 529 14.84 -17.52 12.72
N GLY A 530 15.45 -16.49 12.10
CA GLY A 530 16.12 -15.40 12.80
C GLY A 530 15.24 -14.50 13.68
N VAL A 531 13.91 -14.55 13.53
CA VAL A 531 12.97 -13.77 14.35
C VAL A 531 12.51 -14.59 15.55
N GLU A 532 12.85 -14.12 16.75
CA GLU A 532 12.42 -14.76 18.01
C GLU A 532 10.88 -14.82 18.11
N GLY A 533 10.37 -16.00 18.46
CA GLY A 533 8.93 -16.23 18.60
C GLY A 533 8.22 -16.56 17.28
N THR A 534 8.95 -16.78 16.17
CA THR A 534 8.39 -17.45 15.00
C THR A 534 7.94 -18.87 15.37
N GLU A 535 6.72 -19.22 14.97
CA GLU A 535 6.07 -20.45 15.42
C GLU A 535 5.58 -21.31 14.23
N LEU A 536 5.38 -22.59 14.52
CA LEU A 536 4.66 -23.53 13.67
C LEU A 536 3.22 -23.67 14.19
N LYS A 537 2.23 -23.58 13.30
CA LYS A 537 0.84 -23.95 13.55
C LYS A 537 0.47 -25.19 12.75
N ILE A 538 -0.20 -26.12 13.42
CA ILE A 538 -0.68 -27.36 12.81
C ILE A 538 -2.18 -27.22 12.56
N VAL A 539 -2.61 -27.53 11.34
CA VAL A 539 -4.03 -27.61 10.96
C VAL A 539 -4.43 -29.08 11.01
N GLU A 540 -5.18 -29.45 12.04
CA GLU A 540 -5.60 -30.83 12.28
C GLU A 540 -6.55 -31.32 11.18
N GLY A 541 -6.35 -32.57 10.74
CA GLY A 541 -7.21 -33.19 9.73
C GLY A 541 -7.02 -32.64 8.32
N ALA A 542 -5.89 -31.96 8.07
CA ALA A 542 -5.46 -31.53 6.74
C ALA A 542 -4.16 -32.23 6.34
N GLY A 543 -4.00 -32.50 5.06
CA GLY A 543 -2.75 -32.89 4.40
C GLY A 543 -2.04 -31.66 3.84
N HIS A 544 -1.56 -31.77 2.60
CA HIS A 544 -0.68 -30.81 1.94
C HIS A 544 -1.30 -29.46 1.58
N LEU A 545 -2.64 -29.37 1.57
CA LEU A 545 -3.38 -28.17 1.16
C LEU A 545 -4.37 -27.74 2.25
N PRO A 546 -3.90 -27.30 3.44
CA PRO A 546 -4.78 -26.99 4.56
C PRO A 546 -5.77 -25.87 4.28
N MET A 547 -5.44 -24.91 3.42
CA MET A 547 -6.37 -23.85 2.99
C MET A 547 -7.57 -24.36 2.18
N ALA A 548 -7.40 -25.49 1.48
CA ALA A 548 -8.44 -26.09 0.66
C ALA A 548 -9.20 -27.17 1.43
N GLU A 549 -8.52 -27.92 2.28
CA GLU A 549 -9.08 -29.07 3.00
C GLU A 549 -9.81 -28.65 4.28
N GLN A 550 -9.23 -27.71 5.05
CA GLN A 550 -9.75 -27.18 6.32
C GLN A 550 -9.77 -25.62 6.30
N PRO A 551 -10.54 -24.99 5.40
CA PRO A 551 -10.50 -23.54 5.19
C PRO A 551 -10.84 -22.74 6.46
N GLU A 552 -11.73 -23.23 7.31
CA GLU A 552 -12.13 -22.55 8.54
C GLU A 552 -11.01 -22.52 9.58
N GLU A 553 -10.33 -23.64 9.80
CA GLU A 553 -9.20 -23.71 10.74
C GLU A 553 -8.00 -22.93 10.21
N PHE A 554 -7.73 -23.02 8.91
CA PHE A 554 -6.70 -22.22 8.27
C PHE A 554 -6.99 -20.72 8.41
N ALA A 555 -8.23 -20.27 8.16
CA ALA A 555 -8.61 -18.87 8.33
C ALA A 555 -8.43 -18.38 9.78
N LYS A 556 -8.75 -19.19 10.80
CA LYS A 556 -8.50 -18.83 12.21
C LYS A 556 -7.01 -18.61 12.49
N VAL A 557 -6.15 -19.46 11.94
CA VAL A 557 -4.69 -19.34 12.07
C VAL A 557 -4.18 -18.05 11.43
N ILE A 558 -4.59 -17.77 10.20
CA ILE A 558 -4.19 -16.55 9.48
C ILE A 558 -4.73 -15.29 10.17
N ASP A 559 -5.98 -15.29 10.60
CA ASP A 559 -6.60 -14.17 11.33
C ASP A 559 -5.85 -13.86 12.63
N ALA A 560 -5.50 -14.89 13.40
CA ALA A 560 -4.74 -14.72 14.63
C ALA A 560 -3.35 -14.10 14.36
N PHE A 561 -2.70 -14.51 13.27
CA PHE A 561 -1.39 -14.02 12.90
C PHE A 561 -1.41 -12.59 12.33
N LEU A 562 -2.36 -12.26 11.47
CA LEU A 562 -2.45 -10.93 10.83
C LEU A 562 -2.92 -9.84 11.80
N ARG A 563 -3.47 -10.18 12.97
CA ARG A 563 -3.79 -9.22 14.03
C ARG A 563 -2.54 -8.44 14.44
N ILE A 564 -2.59 -7.13 14.24
CA ILE A 564 -1.53 -6.21 14.65
C ILE A 564 -1.40 -6.26 16.17
N ASN A 565 -0.25 -6.73 16.67
CA ASN A 565 0.08 -6.55 18.08
C ASN A 565 0.48 -5.08 18.32
N LEU A 566 -0.53 -4.22 18.47
CA LEU A 566 -0.36 -2.79 18.70
C LEU A 566 0.57 -2.48 19.89
N LYS A 567 0.66 -3.39 20.87
CA LYS A 567 1.59 -3.23 22.00
C LYS A 567 3.05 -3.35 21.55
N GLN A 568 3.37 -4.30 20.67
CA GLN A 568 4.73 -4.46 20.15
C GLN A 568 5.14 -3.27 19.27
N ARG A 569 4.27 -2.82 18.35
CA ARG A 569 4.53 -1.61 17.56
C ARG A 569 4.67 -0.36 18.42
N ALA A 570 3.77 -0.15 19.38
CA ALA A 570 3.88 0.99 20.29
C ALA A 570 5.15 0.95 21.14
N LYS A 571 5.60 -0.24 21.56
CA LYS A 571 6.87 -0.42 22.28
C LYS A 571 8.07 -0.08 21.40
N ALA A 572 8.11 -0.56 20.16
CA ALA A 572 9.19 -0.28 19.21
C ALA A 572 9.28 1.21 18.86
N GLU A 573 8.15 1.87 18.59
CA GLU A 573 8.13 3.33 18.35
C GLU A 573 8.55 4.12 19.60
N ALA A 574 8.15 3.69 20.79
CA ALA A 574 8.59 4.31 22.04
C ALA A 574 10.10 4.17 22.28
N GLN A 575 10.68 3.00 21.98
CA GLN A 575 12.14 2.78 22.05
C GLN A 575 12.88 3.65 21.04
N LYS A 576 12.38 3.73 19.80
CA LYS A 576 12.96 4.57 18.75
C LYS A 576 12.94 6.06 19.13
N ALA A 577 11.86 6.53 19.75
CA ALA A 577 11.73 7.92 20.21
C ALA A 577 12.65 8.29 21.38
N THR A 578 13.31 7.32 22.03
CA THR A 578 14.22 7.53 23.17
C THR A 578 15.71 7.44 22.81
N GLY A 579 16.08 7.24 21.53
CA GLY A 579 17.47 7.12 21.08
C GLY A 579 18.23 8.45 20.91
N THR A 580 19.56 8.38 20.93
CA THR A 580 20.52 9.50 21.02
C THR A 580 20.71 10.35 19.75
N GLU A 581 20.27 9.89 18.58
CA GLU A 581 20.55 10.55 17.29
C GLU A 581 19.29 11.09 16.59
N HIS A 582 18.48 11.94 17.21
CA HIS A 582 17.41 12.61 16.45
C HIS A 582 17.19 14.09 16.76
N LEU A 583 17.40 14.89 15.71
CA LEU A 583 16.67 16.13 15.48
C LEU A 583 15.19 15.79 15.24
N PRO A 584 14.23 16.61 15.70
CA PRO A 584 12.83 16.41 15.38
C PRO A 584 12.64 16.55 13.86
N GLU A 585 12.53 15.42 13.16
CA GLU A 585 11.94 15.44 11.83
C GLU A 585 10.56 16.07 11.96
N LYS A 586 10.36 17.24 11.34
CA LYS A 586 9.01 17.63 10.93
C LYS A 586 8.58 16.52 9.99
N GLN A 587 7.83 15.55 10.51
CA GLN A 587 7.04 14.70 9.64
C GLN A 587 6.26 15.66 8.73
N PRO A 588 6.42 15.59 7.40
CA PRO A 588 5.41 16.18 6.52
C PRO A 588 4.07 15.63 7.03
N SER A 589 3.01 16.42 6.94
CA SER A 589 1.69 16.04 7.44
C SER A 589 1.20 14.76 6.75
N GLN A 590 1.66 13.61 7.23
CA GLN A 590 1.26 12.32 6.75
C GLN A 590 -0.15 12.14 7.27
N ALA A 591 -1.07 11.92 6.34
CA ALA A 591 -2.37 11.40 6.68
C ALA A 591 -2.12 10.15 7.54
N ARG A 592 -2.58 10.16 8.81
CA ARG A 592 -2.41 9.06 9.79
C ARG A 592 -2.39 7.72 9.05
N SER A 593 -1.30 6.95 9.17
CA SER A 593 -1.15 5.71 8.40
C SER A 593 -2.43 4.89 8.45
N THR A 594 -2.83 4.31 7.32
CA THR A 594 -4.07 3.51 7.22
C THR A 594 -4.11 2.46 8.32
N ALA A 595 -2.95 1.90 8.71
CA ALA A 595 -2.81 1.02 9.87
C ALA A 595 -3.18 1.66 11.22
N ILE A 596 -2.76 2.90 11.51
CA ILE A 596 -3.16 3.63 12.74
C ILE A 596 -4.63 4.01 12.67
N ARG A 597 -5.13 4.46 11.52
CA ARG A 597 -6.54 4.82 11.33
C ARG A 597 -7.45 3.60 11.50
N LEU A 598 -7.08 2.47 10.91
CA LEU A 598 -7.77 1.19 11.05
C LEU A 598 -7.66 0.66 12.47
N ALA A 599 -6.51 0.74 13.14
CA ALA A 599 -6.37 0.34 14.54
C ALA A 599 -7.23 1.21 15.49
N LEU A 600 -7.37 2.51 15.19
CA LEU A 600 -8.22 3.42 15.93
C LEU A 600 -9.72 3.17 15.63
N ALA A 601 -10.06 2.83 14.38
CA ALA A 601 -11.42 2.46 13.96
C ALA A 601 -11.85 1.09 14.53
N GLU A 602 -10.96 0.09 14.51
CA GLU A 602 -11.11 -1.21 15.19
C GLU A 602 -11.38 -1.03 16.68
N ARG A 603 -10.70 -0.08 17.33
CA ARG A 603 -10.95 0.31 18.72
C ARG A 603 -12.20 1.14 18.93
N GLN A 604 -12.74 1.79 17.91
CA GLN A 604 -13.97 2.59 17.98
C GLN A 604 -15.21 1.69 18.02
N LEU A 605 -15.18 0.53 17.36
CA LEU A 605 -16.26 -0.48 17.40
C LEU A 605 -16.36 -1.21 18.75
N GLU A 606 -15.27 -1.28 19.52
CA GLU A 606 -15.20 -1.91 20.85
C GLU A 606 -15.00 -0.84 21.95
N TRP A 607 -15.90 0.14 22.07
CA TRP A 607 -15.77 1.25 23.03
C TRP A 607 -16.00 0.86 24.50
N THR A 608 -15.16 -0.04 24.99
CA THR A 608 -14.83 -0.19 26.40
C THR A 608 -13.31 -0.27 26.51
N LEU A 609 -12.67 0.79 27.00
CA LEU A 609 -11.25 0.73 27.36
C LEU A 609 -11.08 -0.41 28.37
N PRO A 610 -10.25 -1.44 28.10
CA PRO A 610 -10.01 -2.51 29.07
C PRO A 610 -9.62 -1.91 30.42
N GLU A 611 -10.03 -2.51 31.54
CA GLU A 611 -9.82 -1.95 32.89
C GLU A 611 -8.36 -1.53 33.14
N ASN A 612 -7.43 -2.33 32.61
CA ASN A 612 -5.99 -2.14 32.74
C ASN A 612 -5.41 -0.96 31.92
N VAL A 613 -6.15 -0.42 30.95
CA VAL A 613 -5.69 0.71 30.11
C VAL A 613 -5.89 2.03 30.86
N GLY A 614 -4.82 2.83 30.91
CA GLY A 614 -4.81 4.12 31.60
C GLY A 614 -4.84 4.01 33.12
N LYS A 615 -4.50 2.84 33.71
CA LYS A 615 -4.52 2.60 35.16
C LYS A 615 -3.81 3.70 35.97
N TYR A 616 -2.63 4.14 35.50
CA TYR A 616 -1.89 5.23 36.13
C TYR A 616 -2.66 6.56 36.05
N SER A 617 -3.12 6.97 34.86
CA SER A 617 -3.88 8.21 34.69
C SER A 617 -5.21 8.21 35.46
N LYS A 618 -5.90 7.06 35.54
CA LYS A 618 -7.11 6.87 36.37
C LYS A 618 -6.82 6.90 37.87
N ALA A 619 -5.61 6.48 38.29
CA ALA A 619 -5.17 6.60 39.68
C ALA A 619 -4.83 8.06 40.04
N VAL A 620 -4.23 8.81 39.11
CA VAL A 620 -3.98 10.25 39.24
C VAL A 620 -5.29 11.03 39.20
N ASP A 621 -6.25 10.61 38.39
CA ASP A 621 -7.50 11.34 38.16
C ASP A 621 -8.69 10.38 38.04
N ALA A 622 -9.42 10.22 39.15
CA ALA A 622 -10.59 9.35 39.22
C ALA A 622 -11.78 9.86 38.38
N ALA A 623 -11.74 11.11 37.92
CA ALA A 623 -12.79 11.72 37.10
C ALA A 623 -12.57 11.52 35.58
N LEU A 624 -11.61 10.70 35.16
CA LEU A 624 -11.38 10.42 33.75
C LEU A 624 -12.40 9.40 33.19
N PRO A 625 -12.92 9.64 31.96
CA PRO A 625 -12.71 10.82 31.11
C PRO A 625 -13.59 12.02 31.52
N GLY A 626 -13.04 13.25 31.52
CA GLY A 626 -13.77 14.45 31.96
C GLY A 626 -13.36 15.75 31.26
N LYS A 627 -14.31 16.68 31.10
CA LYS A 627 -14.13 17.99 30.41
C LYS A 627 -13.05 18.87 31.06
N HIS A 628 -12.78 18.70 32.34
CA HIS A 628 -11.73 19.41 33.07
C HIS A 628 -10.33 19.12 32.52
N THR A 629 -10.11 17.94 31.92
CA THR A 629 -8.81 17.60 31.32
C THR A 629 -8.44 18.58 30.22
N ARG A 630 -9.40 19.00 29.39
CA ARG A 630 -9.15 20.01 28.34
C ARG A 630 -8.73 21.35 28.95
N SER A 631 -9.41 21.78 30.01
CA SER A 631 -9.10 23.04 30.70
C SER A 631 -7.69 23.12 31.30
N LEU A 632 -7.08 21.97 31.63
CA LEU A 632 -5.70 21.91 32.12
C LEU A 632 -4.68 22.23 31.02
N TYR A 633 -4.93 21.77 29.78
CA TYR A 633 -4.00 21.90 28.67
C TYR A 633 -4.21 23.18 27.86
N ASP A 634 -5.44 23.71 27.80
CA ASP A 634 -5.77 24.92 27.03
C ASP A 634 -4.97 26.16 27.48
N ARG A 635 -4.43 26.15 28.71
CA ARG A 635 -3.68 27.25 29.32
C ARG A 635 -2.16 27.07 29.26
N LEU A 636 -1.67 25.98 28.66
CA LEU A 636 -0.25 25.62 28.63
C LEU A 636 0.31 25.75 27.22
N ASN A 637 1.56 26.18 27.11
CA ASN A 637 2.28 26.12 25.84
C ASN A 637 2.69 24.67 25.51
N ARG A 638 3.17 24.41 24.29
CA ARG A 638 3.53 23.06 23.82
C ARG A 638 4.54 22.35 24.73
N LYS A 639 5.53 23.07 25.28
CA LYS A 639 6.57 22.52 26.16
C LYS A 639 5.97 22.09 27.50
N GLU A 640 5.19 22.97 28.11
CA GLU A 640 4.50 22.74 29.38
C GLU A 640 3.47 21.59 29.28
N ALA A 641 2.68 21.59 28.20
CA ALA A 641 1.71 20.54 27.91
C ALA A 641 2.38 19.16 27.75
N LYS A 642 3.54 19.10 27.07
CA LYS A 642 4.33 17.87 26.92
C LYS A 642 4.76 17.32 28.28
N ILE A 643 5.26 18.18 29.16
CA ILE A 643 5.72 17.77 30.50
C ILE A 643 4.57 17.29 31.37
N LEU A 644 3.46 18.03 31.40
CA LEU A 644 2.27 17.62 32.15
C LEU A 644 1.70 16.29 31.64
N ALA A 645 1.68 16.09 30.32
CA ALA A 645 1.23 14.85 29.70
C ALA A 645 2.12 13.65 30.10
N GLN A 646 3.44 13.80 30.08
CA GLN A 646 4.37 12.77 30.55
C GLN A 646 4.08 12.40 32.02
N LEU A 647 3.98 13.40 32.90
CA LEU A 647 3.74 13.19 34.33
C LEU A 647 2.37 12.56 34.65
N ARG A 648 1.30 12.93 33.91
CA ARG A 648 -0.06 12.40 34.07
C ARG A 648 -0.28 11.02 33.46
N THR A 649 0.55 10.61 32.50
CA THR A 649 0.48 9.28 31.87
C THR A 649 1.45 8.28 32.49
N GLY A 650 2.50 8.76 33.17
CA GLY A 650 3.60 7.93 33.65
C GLY A 650 4.47 7.39 32.51
N MET A 651 4.28 7.89 31.29
CA MET A 651 5.14 7.65 30.13
C MET A 651 6.17 8.77 30.07
N THR A 652 7.15 8.69 30.96
CA THR A 652 8.13 9.76 31.26
C THR A 652 9.54 9.34 30.89
N GLY A 653 10.45 10.29 30.69
CA GLY A 653 11.90 10.02 30.63
C GLY A 653 12.57 9.51 31.92
N LEU A 654 11.80 9.05 32.91
CA LEU A 654 12.32 8.52 34.18
C LEU A 654 12.59 7.01 34.09
N ASN A 655 13.57 6.51 34.85
CA ASN A 655 14.08 5.14 34.74
C ASN A 655 13.01 4.06 34.96
N SER A 656 12.01 4.31 35.81
CA SER A 656 10.89 3.35 35.98
C SER A 656 10.09 3.09 34.71
N TYR A 657 9.94 4.08 33.83
CA TYR A 657 9.32 3.89 32.53
C TYR A 657 10.31 3.36 31.49
N LEU A 658 11.52 3.92 31.45
CA LEU A 658 12.55 3.55 30.48
C LEU A 658 12.94 2.07 30.62
N ASN A 659 13.10 1.56 31.83
CA ASN A 659 13.38 0.14 32.07
C ASN A 659 12.23 -0.76 31.61
N ARG A 660 10.99 -0.36 31.86
CA ARG A 660 9.80 -1.11 31.43
C ARG A 660 9.70 -1.25 29.91
N ILE A 661 10.20 -0.28 29.15
CA ILE A 661 10.25 -0.35 27.68
C ILE A 661 11.57 -0.92 27.16
N GLY A 662 12.52 -1.25 28.04
CA GLY A 662 13.85 -1.76 27.67
C GLY A 662 14.79 -0.69 27.09
N ALA A 663 14.57 0.59 27.43
CA ALA A 663 15.43 1.71 27.05
C ALA A 663 16.45 2.08 28.15
N ALA A 664 16.35 1.48 29.34
CA ALA A 664 17.32 1.64 30.42
C ALA A 664 17.52 0.30 31.15
N ASP A 665 18.74 0.02 31.59
CA ASP A 665 19.10 -1.26 32.21
C ASP A 665 18.54 -1.43 33.63
N SER A 666 18.16 -0.33 34.30
CA SER A 666 17.62 -0.33 35.65
C SER A 666 16.50 0.69 35.81
N ASP A 667 15.58 0.43 36.75
CA ASP A 667 14.52 1.36 37.15
C ASP A 667 14.93 2.31 38.29
N LEU A 668 16.12 2.13 38.87
CA LEU A 668 16.63 2.88 40.02
C LEU A 668 16.93 4.34 39.69
N CYS A 669 16.64 5.23 40.63
CA CYS A 669 17.04 6.63 40.53
C CYS A 669 18.53 6.81 40.87
N ALA A 670 19.21 7.74 40.20
CA ALA A 670 20.60 8.11 40.48
C ALA A 670 20.84 8.59 41.93
N CYS A 671 19.79 8.99 42.67
CA CYS A 671 19.92 9.30 44.10
C CYS A 671 20.13 8.05 44.98
N GLY A 672 19.97 6.85 44.44
CA GLY A 672 20.20 5.56 45.11
C GLY A 672 19.12 5.12 46.10
N GLN A 673 18.02 5.88 46.25
CA GLN A 673 17.04 5.63 47.33
C GLN A 673 15.84 4.76 46.94
N ALA A 674 15.42 4.77 45.68
CA ALA A 674 14.27 4.03 45.19
C ALA A 674 14.23 4.00 43.65
N SER A 675 13.30 3.25 43.08
CA SER A 675 12.94 3.35 41.66
C SER A 675 12.52 4.78 41.30
N GLU A 676 12.98 5.26 40.15
CA GLU A 676 12.71 6.62 39.66
C GLU A 676 11.29 6.72 39.08
N THR A 677 10.30 6.74 39.97
CA THR A 677 8.88 6.99 39.65
C THR A 677 8.59 8.48 39.63
N VAL A 678 7.45 8.87 39.04
CA VAL A 678 6.97 10.27 39.10
C VAL A 678 6.81 10.74 40.54
N GLU A 679 6.30 9.89 41.43
CA GLU A 679 6.15 10.23 42.85
C GLU A 679 7.51 10.45 43.52
N HIS A 680 8.48 9.55 43.26
CA HIS A 680 9.83 9.71 43.76
C HIS A 680 10.47 11.00 43.23
N PHE A 681 10.40 11.23 41.92
CA PHE A 681 10.93 12.42 41.27
C PHE A 681 10.33 13.71 41.83
N LEU A 682 9.01 13.79 42.00
CA LEU A 682 8.34 14.99 42.47
C LEU A 682 8.48 15.24 43.97
N PHE A 683 8.55 14.20 44.81
CA PHE A 683 8.37 14.37 46.26
C PHE A 683 9.45 13.76 47.15
N ARG A 684 10.32 12.88 46.65
CA ARG A 684 11.27 12.13 47.50
C ARG A 684 12.72 12.25 47.08
N CYS A 685 12.99 12.46 45.79
CA CYS A 685 14.34 12.54 45.26
C CYS A 685 15.13 13.68 45.95
N THR A 686 16.27 13.34 46.56
CA THR A 686 17.14 14.28 47.27
C THR A 686 17.98 15.15 46.33
N LYS A 687 18.23 14.67 45.11
CA LYS A 687 19.03 15.36 44.08
C LYS A 687 18.45 16.73 43.69
N TRP A 688 17.13 16.86 43.71
CA TRP A 688 16.41 18.05 43.23
C TRP A 688 15.76 18.87 44.35
N THR A 689 16.21 18.70 45.60
CA THR A 689 15.59 19.31 46.78
C THR A 689 15.49 20.84 46.67
N ALA A 690 16.56 21.50 46.21
CA ALA A 690 16.60 22.95 46.06
C ALA A 690 15.58 23.49 45.05
N MET A 691 15.25 22.71 44.01
CA MET A 691 14.29 23.13 42.99
C MET A 691 12.83 22.95 43.42
N ARG A 692 12.57 22.23 44.52
CA ARG A 692 11.22 21.91 45.02
C ARG A 692 10.58 23.04 45.84
N GLU A 693 11.30 24.13 46.11
CA GLU A 693 10.81 25.25 46.94
C GLU A 693 9.45 25.79 46.46
N GLY A 694 9.28 25.99 45.15
CA GLY A 694 8.01 26.47 44.59
C GLY A 694 6.84 25.51 44.79
N MET A 695 7.08 24.19 44.78
CA MET A 695 6.06 23.19 45.09
C MET A 695 5.75 23.14 46.59
N ASN A 696 6.76 23.33 47.43
CA ASN A 696 6.61 23.36 48.90
C ASN A 696 5.81 24.59 49.37
N GLN A 697 5.91 25.71 48.65
CA GLN A 697 5.12 26.93 48.91
C GLN A 697 3.65 26.78 48.54
N CYS A 698 3.29 25.82 47.68
CA CYS A 698 1.89 25.64 47.27
C CYS A 698 1.00 25.00 48.35
N THR A 699 1.52 24.30 49.39
CA THR A 699 0.68 23.75 50.47
C THR A 699 1.40 23.42 51.79
N GLU A 700 0.70 23.60 52.93
CA GLU A 700 1.01 22.98 54.23
C GLU A 700 0.31 21.61 54.43
N SER A 701 -0.85 21.36 53.79
CA SER A 701 -1.76 20.24 54.14
C SER A 701 -1.96 19.13 53.08
N ARG A 702 -1.37 19.22 51.87
CA ARG A 702 -1.48 18.19 50.81
C ARG A 702 -0.13 17.76 50.22
N ARG A 703 0.95 17.82 51.02
CA ARG A 703 2.29 17.37 50.60
C ARG A 703 2.28 15.91 50.17
N GLY A 704 2.87 15.61 49.01
CA GLY A 704 2.95 14.25 48.45
C GLY A 704 1.69 13.75 47.72
N ASN A 705 0.64 14.57 47.58
CA ASN A 705 -0.56 14.16 46.85
C ASN A 705 -0.36 14.31 45.33
N LEU A 706 -0.02 13.20 44.67
CA LEU A 706 0.23 13.16 43.22
C LEU A 706 -0.97 13.64 42.38
N SER A 707 -2.19 13.24 42.74
CA SER A 707 -3.42 13.66 42.04
C SER A 707 -3.58 15.18 42.06
N PHE A 708 -3.41 15.80 43.23
CA PHE A 708 -3.53 17.25 43.40
C PHE A 708 -2.52 18.02 42.55
N PHE A 709 -1.25 17.65 42.64
CA PHE A 709 -0.14 18.30 41.93
C PHE A 709 -0.21 18.12 40.40
N LEU A 710 -0.87 17.07 39.93
CA LEU A 710 -1.08 16.83 38.50
C LEU A 710 -2.45 17.28 37.99
N GLY A 711 -3.27 17.93 38.83
CA GLY A 711 -4.57 18.48 38.45
C GLY A 711 -5.63 17.40 38.19
N GLY A 712 -5.57 16.27 38.90
CA GLY A 712 -6.56 15.19 38.86
C GLY A 712 -7.45 15.15 40.10
N LYS A 713 -8.64 14.55 39.98
CA LYS A 713 -9.56 14.34 41.10
C LYS A 713 -9.08 13.16 41.95
N SER A 714 -8.75 13.38 43.22
CA SER A 714 -8.51 12.29 44.17
C SER A 714 -9.83 11.64 44.60
N ARG A 715 -9.79 10.38 45.04
CA ARG A 715 -10.98 9.68 45.57
C ARG A 715 -11.55 10.34 46.83
N SER A 716 -10.74 11.12 47.55
CA SER A 716 -11.14 11.86 48.74
C SER A 716 -11.68 13.28 48.44
N ASP A 717 -11.65 13.73 47.18
CA ASP A 717 -12.13 15.06 46.82
C ASP A 717 -13.67 15.06 46.64
N PRO A 718 -14.35 16.18 46.97
CA PRO A 718 -15.80 16.30 46.85
C PRO A 718 -16.29 16.18 45.40
N ASP A 719 -17.59 15.94 45.22
CA ASP A 719 -18.21 15.80 43.89
C ASP A 719 -18.06 17.06 43.03
N ARG A 720 -18.12 18.24 43.65
CA ARG A 720 -17.76 19.51 43.03
C ARG A 720 -16.30 19.83 43.33
N TRP A 721 -15.42 19.54 42.37
CA TRP A 721 -13.98 19.78 42.46
C TRP A 721 -13.47 20.54 41.21
N GLN A 722 -12.40 21.32 41.38
CA GLN A 722 -11.66 21.95 40.29
C GLN A 722 -10.15 21.77 40.51
N PRO A 723 -9.37 21.61 39.42
CA PRO A 723 -7.92 21.47 39.54
C PRO A 723 -7.26 22.76 40.03
N ASP A 724 -6.29 22.62 40.92
CA ASP A 724 -5.47 23.75 41.36
C ASP A 724 -4.36 24.03 40.34
N MET A 725 -4.59 25.05 39.51
CA MET A 725 -3.64 25.41 38.46
C MET A 725 -2.32 25.98 39.01
N LYS A 726 -2.28 26.51 40.24
CA LYS A 726 -1.02 26.99 40.84
C LYS A 726 -0.13 25.81 41.18
N ALA A 727 -0.70 24.75 41.75
CA ALA A 727 0.03 23.52 42.04
C ALA A 727 0.54 22.82 40.76
N VAL A 728 -0.30 22.75 39.72
CA VAL A 728 0.08 22.19 38.41
C VAL A 728 1.23 22.98 37.77
N GLN A 729 1.15 24.32 37.78
CA GLN A 729 2.21 25.17 37.25
C GLN A 729 3.51 25.04 38.04
N ALA A 730 3.46 24.89 39.37
CA ALA A 730 4.65 24.69 40.19
C ALA A 730 5.37 23.38 39.83
N VAL A 731 4.62 22.31 39.56
CA VAL A 731 5.16 21.01 39.12
C VAL A 731 5.80 21.10 37.74
N ILE A 732 5.13 21.79 36.80
CA ILE A 732 5.68 21.98 35.46
C ILE A 732 6.98 22.79 35.53
N LYS A 733 7.02 23.88 36.31
CA LYS A 733 8.23 24.68 36.53
C LYS A 733 9.35 23.86 37.16
N TYR A 734 9.04 23.06 38.18
CA TYR A 734 9.99 22.13 38.79
C TYR A 734 10.58 21.17 37.75
N ALA A 735 9.73 20.48 36.99
CA ALA A 735 10.18 19.51 35.99
C ALA A 735 11.02 20.16 34.88
N ILE A 736 10.64 21.35 34.41
CA ILE A 736 11.45 22.13 33.45
C ILE A 736 12.81 22.49 34.05
N ALA A 737 12.86 22.98 35.29
CA ALA A 737 14.08 23.43 35.93
C ALA A 737 15.08 22.29 36.14
N THR A 738 14.60 21.06 36.41
CA THR A 738 15.49 19.90 36.57
C THR A 738 16.10 19.42 35.25
N GLY A 739 15.49 19.72 34.11
CA GLY A 739 15.87 19.14 32.81
C GLY A 739 15.72 17.61 32.72
N ARG A 740 15.34 16.90 33.80
CA ARG A 740 15.40 15.43 33.87
C ARG A 740 14.49 14.72 32.87
N LEU A 741 13.34 15.32 32.55
CA LEU A 741 12.40 14.79 31.54
C LEU A 741 12.81 15.13 30.10
N GLU A 742 13.92 15.85 29.93
CA GLU A 742 14.51 16.26 28.66
C GLU A 742 15.94 15.69 28.47
N GLN A 743 16.53 15.09 29.52
CA GLN A 743 17.90 14.53 29.57
C GLN A 743 17.91 12.99 29.58
N GLU A 744 19.03 12.41 29.14
CA GLU A 744 19.30 10.96 29.06
C GLU A 744 19.23 10.24 30.43
N PRO A 745 19.04 8.90 30.44
CA PRO A 745 19.19 8.10 31.65
C PRO A 745 20.65 8.20 32.17
N GLU A 746 20.83 8.71 33.39
CA GLU A 746 22.14 8.68 34.04
C GLU A 746 22.49 7.23 34.41
N ALA A 747 23.65 6.77 33.95
CA ALA A 747 24.22 5.50 34.37
C ALA A 747 24.37 5.48 35.90
N GLY A 748 23.77 4.48 36.55
CA GLY A 748 23.97 4.24 37.97
C GLY A 748 25.44 3.95 38.28
N PRO A 749 25.90 4.15 39.52
CA PRO A 749 27.25 3.74 39.92
C PRO A 749 27.43 2.23 39.66
N PRO A 750 28.62 1.79 39.21
CA PRO A 750 28.87 0.39 38.92
C PRO A 750 28.59 -0.47 40.15
N SER A 751 27.75 -1.48 39.99
CA SER A 751 27.53 -2.54 40.98
C SER A 751 28.86 -3.23 41.28
N THR A 752 29.22 -3.28 42.56
CA THR A 752 30.36 -4.07 43.09
C THR A 752 29.97 -5.52 43.27
#